data_AF-A0A8H6LW45-F1
#
_entry.id   AF-A0A8H6LW45-F1
#
_cell.length_a   1.000
_cell.length_b   1.000
_cell.length_c   1.000
_cell.angle_alpha   90.00
_cell.angle_beta   90.00
_cell.angle_gamma   90.00
#
_symmetry.space_group_name_H-M   'P 1'
#
loop_
_entity.id
_entity.type
_entity.pdbx_description
1 polymer ?
#
loop_
_entity_poly.entity_id
_entity_poly.type
_entity_poly.pdbx_seq_one_letter_code
_entity_poly.pdbx_strand_id
1 'polypeptide(L)'
;MPLPSRVASSCREEPLVVQGRNTRLPDLYEVFDHPKHPSNNPGRSIVIKYDTRPIAMKDQKQFEESLEVPLGQREELKAQGLFELRPGDYVFCRPGLENTDPRDDITIGWVVGPEKHSQKCKHALDEATDSALGPKETRTATEVPLERGAERVGEGRCYNIAISVELPTGCIAPQAAMKPSGNCEQFHKLCRVLSTAIAKISMEDMDLAPVDLQDLIRTRTEMLGLPRVGTHGNYAFQTIQCNIAAAGGLASLAAQLASFGEAHFDDKDCPGHTTNMQVASQLPEGWDPGYFHLVGLGVFVALDKHTSFNFQGNRRHGASGPFPPPGTDLSSIPAWAYRFTLISYPPSRMCNQKCRYRVAATPSSEPIFLAPEMQNPEYDPSKVTSTTVGSANFFRDGHHFMDNKSHVEFAIQSLYRQTHYLLKQLPAHLGVQRLSTSNFFNDITYLNEEGERVAVEAWEWAPPLGGEEEDVSWNDGGRSYRSATARAESAVGGPSSTSRAEGTPRDTARQSTASGSIVRVNAEASTSTNPGPSRKRCWVEIQTPRFLLDKRRLEAEAIRQGERAPKRLRTTGSYTANHGGKGSLGKAAMGEDEWISSASSDDDLETAKGGKGKGGTKGKGKGVVKRQRTKASKGKGKESKNTQSEVLASQGFVFRLMNFSDASHVHAELNKLLAGAQTIPTDMAVDVEEYDDRYEGTTSMIESDPLSLNTVRAVFDMKQGSDAIYAMVQQSEYANRQHHKRYALAKLRTWKWLRSIREAACVLIKKGKASLRNEKSWLGRLVLQLIYAHESSERYPTISSGAVGFHVPPEMPVDFIYDNRMAWRAFGHVLQNMDEPVADAVVEAVRTWMRWDLLKDVKLGWFVEIVEEQLGDAALTMDYVWSIVASFRSSDVSLGAPPARSGYKYERDTKLFRETLTDHPIMDTTSHEGHLYRQYRDFLNGDLSPEELHIEELDGSWNQYADMWRKALEYTRDPDQVTDDKFIQLLQGDADFYLPIREKAPSRVRSRSELGPYRAEVITTPAGIFSAVVWRAITYRSEFSKNHSMTFESSEALAALVRSITEANPTAAAKQNSKGNTYFCDRKAYGQPTRRSMDLHPLYWDSIQQKVWSKFVHANPKPTFSAAIKYFQEDKGHPLKGEPTVVEMAQAIVELDAGAIAGLRALKFLTRTWPATRGAKVEAVVEALGAIIQEKMTDTFTEQEMEEAGFDLLSLEHSLCKFSRALRLNVLSKDI
;
A
#
# COMPACT_ATOMS: atom_id res chain seq x y z
N MET A 1 -37.25 7.45 -30.73
CA MET A 1 -38.12 8.62 -30.99
C MET A 1 -37.22 9.79 -31.38
N PRO A 2 -37.69 10.77 -32.18
CA PRO A 2 -36.99 12.04 -32.31
C PRO A 2 -36.96 12.74 -30.95
N LEU A 3 -35.84 13.38 -30.60
CA LEU A 3 -35.80 14.28 -29.43
C LEU A 3 -36.66 15.52 -29.73
N PRO A 4 -37.48 16.01 -28.78
CA PRO A 4 -38.20 17.26 -28.95
C PRO A 4 -37.24 18.40 -29.29
N SER A 5 -37.65 19.29 -30.22
CA SER A 5 -36.88 20.48 -30.57
C SER A 5 -36.58 21.29 -29.31
N ARG A 6 -35.29 21.58 -29.04
CA ARG A 6 -34.85 22.36 -27.87
C ARG A 6 -35.45 23.78 -27.91
N VAL A 7 -36.64 23.96 -27.35
CA VAL A 7 -37.11 25.28 -26.94
C VAL A 7 -36.14 25.77 -25.87
N ALA A 8 -35.48 26.90 -26.11
CA ALA A 8 -34.63 27.52 -25.10
C ALA A 8 -35.52 28.06 -23.99
N SER A 9 -35.48 27.44 -22.82
CA SER A 9 -36.04 28.01 -21.59
C SER A 9 -35.16 29.21 -21.26
N SER A 10 -35.68 30.42 -21.46
CA SER A 10 -34.96 31.68 -21.31
C SER A 10 -34.82 32.06 -19.83
N CYS A 11 -34.07 31.25 -19.08
CA CYS A 11 -33.68 31.53 -17.71
C CYS A 11 -32.92 32.87 -17.69
N ARG A 12 -33.35 33.81 -16.84
CA ARG A 12 -32.70 35.12 -16.70
C ARG A 12 -31.46 34.94 -15.82
N GLU A 13 -30.32 35.48 -16.24
CA GLU A 13 -29.05 35.38 -15.53
C GLU A 13 -28.50 36.78 -15.21
N GLU A 14 -28.26 37.07 -13.93
CA GLU A 14 -27.84 38.40 -13.45
C GLU A 14 -26.54 38.28 -12.62
N PRO A 15 -25.48 39.06 -12.91
CA PRO A 15 -24.23 38.98 -12.15
C PRO A 15 -24.39 39.44 -10.70
N LEU A 16 -23.94 38.62 -9.75
CA LEU A 16 -23.97 38.93 -8.31
C LEU A 16 -22.74 39.72 -7.89
N VAL A 17 -22.89 41.04 -7.78
CA VAL A 17 -21.84 41.96 -7.32
C VAL A 17 -21.63 41.82 -5.81
N VAL A 18 -20.66 40.97 -5.42
CA VAL A 18 -20.26 40.80 -4.02
C VAL A 18 -19.12 41.76 -3.68
N GLN A 19 -19.40 42.76 -2.84
CA GLN A 19 -18.44 43.80 -2.45
C GLN A 19 -17.21 43.18 -1.76
N GLY A 20 -16.00 43.58 -2.18
CA GLY A 20 -14.74 43.10 -1.59
C GLY A 20 -14.27 41.72 -2.08
N ARG A 21 -15.02 41.06 -2.98
CA ARG A 21 -14.66 39.73 -3.52
C ARG A 21 -13.29 39.75 -4.20
N ASN A 22 -12.42 38.81 -3.79
CA ASN A 22 -11.12 38.59 -4.42
C ASN A 22 -11.31 38.19 -5.88
N THR A 23 -10.69 38.93 -6.81
CA THR A 23 -10.84 38.76 -8.28
C THR A 23 -10.25 37.45 -8.84
N ARG A 24 -9.64 36.62 -7.99
CA ARG A 24 -9.23 35.24 -8.32
C ARG A 24 -10.30 34.20 -7.96
N LEU A 25 -11.28 34.53 -7.12
CA LEU A 25 -12.46 33.71 -6.91
C LEU A 25 -13.36 33.85 -8.15
N PRO A 26 -14.05 32.79 -8.59
CA PRO A 26 -14.87 32.86 -9.78
C PRO A 26 -16.10 33.76 -9.56
N ASP A 27 -16.57 34.39 -10.62
CA ASP A 27 -17.77 35.22 -10.60
C ASP A 27 -19.02 34.40 -10.27
N LEU A 28 -19.95 35.03 -9.55
CA LEU A 28 -21.23 34.45 -9.18
C LEU A 28 -22.35 35.10 -10.02
N TYR A 29 -23.32 34.30 -10.45
CA TYR A 29 -24.50 34.75 -11.20
C TYR A 29 -25.75 34.17 -10.54
N GLU A 30 -26.80 34.96 -10.37
CA GLU A 30 -28.12 34.46 -9.97
C GLU A 30 -28.91 34.11 -11.23
N VAL A 31 -29.37 32.85 -11.33
CA VAL A 31 -30.18 32.37 -12.46
C VAL A 31 -31.61 32.10 -12.00
N PHE A 32 -32.53 32.93 -12.49
CA PHE A 32 -33.95 32.77 -12.27
C PHE A 32 -34.51 31.64 -13.15
N ASP A 33 -35.43 30.86 -12.60
CA ASP A 33 -36.08 29.72 -13.26
C ASP A 33 -35.08 28.68 -13.83
N HIS A 34 -33.99 28.43 -13.11
CA HIS A 34 -32.95 27.46 -13.49
C HIS A 34 -33.54 26.04 -13.60
N PRO A 35 -33.32 25.32 -14.71
CA PRO A 35 -34.08 24.10 -15.04
C PRO A 35 -33.75 22.89 -14.15
N LYS A 36 -32.69 22.98 -13.32
CA LYS A 36 -32.33 21.96 -12.33
C LYS A 36 -32.70 22.35 -10.89
N HIS A 37 -33.28 23.54 -10.66
CA HIS A 37 -33.75 23.92 -9.34
C HIS A 37 -35.04 23.14 -9.01
N PRO A 38 -35.07 22.31 -7.95
CA PRO A 38 -36.22 21.47 -7.67
C PRO A 38 -37.27 22.25 -6.89
N SER A 39 -38.51 22.29 -7.40
CA SER A 39 -39.59 23.16 -6.90
C SER A 39 -40.08 22.86 -5.48
N ASN A 40 -39.62 21.77 -4.85
CA ASN A 40 -39.90 21.41 -3.46
C ASN A 40 -38.94 22.10 -2.46
N ASN A 41 -37.80 22.62 -2.90
CA ASN A 41 -36.83 23.36 -2.08
C ASN A 41 -36.52 24.77 -2.61
N PRO A 42 -37.54 25.66 -2.75
CA PRO A 42 -37.36 26.97 -3.38
C PRO A 42 -36.37 27.88 -2.63
N GLY A 43 -35.41 28.40 -3.39
CA GLY A 43 -34.49 29.47 -3.02
C GLY A 43 -33.81 30.03 -4.27
N ARG A 44 -32.51 30.34 -4.22
CA ARG A 44 -31.77 30.92 -5.36
C ARG A 44 -30.93 29.87 -6.09
N SER A 45 -30.72 30.04 -7.39
CA SER A 45 -29.72 29.27 -8.14
C SER A 45 -28.50 30.13 -8.43
N ILE A 46 -27.39 29.82 -7.77
CA ILE A 46 -26.10 30.49 -7.91
C ILE A 46 -25.25 29.72 -8.92
N VAL A 47 -25.08 30.26 -10.11
CA VAL A 47 -24.24 29.67 -11.17
C VAL A 47 -22.83 30.28 -11.13
N ILE A 48 -21.84 29.41 -11.25
CA ILE A 48 -20.42 29.75 -11.29
C ILE A 48 -19.85 29.27 -12.63
N LYS A 49 -19.30 30.18 -13.43
CA LYS A 49 -18.72 29.83 -14.74
C LYS A 49 -17.27 29.39 -14.56
N TYR A 50 -16.94 28.18 -14.99
CA TYR A 50 -15.57 27.64 -14.92
C TYR A 50 -14.90 27.67 -16.29
N ASP A 51 -13.68 28.21 -16.33
CA ASP A 51 -12.80 28.02 -17.47
C ASP A 51 -12.21 26.60 -17.46
N THR A 52 -12.71 25.77 -18.37
CA THR A 52 -12.32 24.36 -18.52
C THR A 52 -11.04 24.17 -19.34
N ARG A 53 -10.32 25.25 -19.71
CA ARG A 53 -8.97 25.13 -20.29
C ARG A 53 -8.01 24.54 -19.24
N PRO A 54 -7.21 23.49 -19.55
CA PRO A 54 -6.37 22.82 -18.55
C PRO A 54 -5.38 23.73 -17.80
N ILE A 55 -4.94 24.83 -18.42
CA ILE A 55 -4.10 25.85 -17.77
C ILE A 55 -4.90 26.58 -16.69
N ALA A 56 -6.06 27.15 -17.04
CA ALA A 56 -6.91 27.85 -16.08
C ALA A 56 -7.41 26.92 -14.95
N MET A 57 -7.74 25.66 -15.25
CA MET A 57 -8.07 24.66 -14.22
C MET A 57 -6.90 24.37 -13.27
N LYS A 58 -5.65 24.36 -13.77
CA LYS A 58 -4.45 24.20 -12.94
C LYS A 58 -4.20 25.45 -12.09
N ASP A 59 -4.28 26.64 -12.68
CA ASP A 59 -4.02 27.90 -12.01
C ASP A 59 -5.08 28.20 -10.93
N GLN A 60 -6.35 27.84 -11.21
CA GLN A 60 -7.45 27.84 -10.26
C GLN A 60 -7.21 26.81 -9.15
N LYS A 61 -6.83 25.56 -9.48
CA LYS A 61 -6.51 24.57 -8.44
C LYS A 61 -5.37 25.04 -7.52
N GLN A 62 -4.30 25.62 -8.07
CA GLN A 62 -3.20 26.19 -7.30
C GLN A 62 -3.64 27.41 -6.46
N PHE A 63 -4.62 28.19 -6.94
CA PHE A 63 -5.24 29.22 -6.12
C PHE A 63 -6.04 28.61 -4.96
N GLU A 64 -6.93 27.66 -5.22
CA GLU A 64 -7.70 26.96 -4.19
C GLU A 64 -6.76 26.35 -3.15
N GLU A 65 -5.72 25.63 -3.56
CA GLU A 65 -4.69 25.04 -2.68
C GLU A 65 -3.99 26.04 -1.75
N SER A 66 -3.99 27.33 -2.07
CA SER A 66 -3.42 28.42 -1.25
C SER A 66 -4.39 29.05 -0.24
N LEU A 67 -5.69 28.72 -0.27
CA LEU A 67 -6.70 29.34 0.59
C LEU A 67 -6.86 28.63 1.94
N GLU A 68 -6.93 29.39 3.02
CA GLU A 68 -7.27 28.92 4.37
C GLU A 68 -8.78 29.05 4.65
N VAL A 69 -9.29 28.45 5.73
CA VAL A 69 -10.69 28.63 6.14
C VAL A 69 -10.90 30.07 6.63
N PRO A 70 -11.82 30.86 6.04
CA PRO A 70 -12.09 32.22 6.50
C PRO A 70 -12.61 32.23 7.94
N LEU A 71 -12.22 33.27 8.70
CA LEU A 71 -12.66 33.48 10.07
C LEU A 71 -13.39 34.82 10.20
N GLY A 72 -14.41 34.83 11.05
CA GLY A 72 -15.23 35.99 11.36
C GLY A 72 -16.70 35.61 11.60
N GLN A 73 -17.48 36.57 12.08
CA GLN A 73 -18.93 36.50 12.13
C GLN A 73 -19.55 36.77 10.74
N ARG A 74 -20.84 36.47 10.58
CA ARG A 74 -21.61 36.56 9.31
C ARG A 74 -21.30 37.78 8.44
N GLU A 75 -21.31 38.97 9.04
CA GLU A 75 -21.12 40.23 8.30
C GLU A 75 -19.63 40.56 8.06
N GLU A 76 -18.71 40.04 8.89
CA GLU A 76 -17.26 40.12 8.65
C GLU A 76 -16.86 39.22 7.47
N LEU A 77 -17.49 38.05 7.32
CA LEU A 77 -17.32 37.16 6.17
C LEU A 77 -17.86 37.77 4.87
N LYS A 78 -19.01 38.46 4.93
CA LYS A 78 -19.54 39.24 3.80
C LYS A 78 -18.63 40.42 3.42
N ALA A 79 -18.07 41.13 4.41
CA ALA A 79 -17.10 42.20 4.18
C ALA A 79 -15.77 41.70 3.58
N GLN A 80 -15.41 40.43 3.79
CA GLN A 80 -14.32 39.73 3.09
C GLN A 80 -14.67 39.28 1.66
N GLY A 81 -15.86 39.62 1.15
CA GLY A 81 -16.29 39.31 -0.21
C GLY A 81 -16.77 37.87 -0.43
N LEU A 82 -17.20 37.20 0.65
CA LEU A 82 -17.76 35.86 0.63
C LEU A 82 -19.29 35.91 0.55
N PHE A 83 -19.89 34.98 -0.17
CA PHE A 83 -21.34 34.95 -0.38
C PHE A 83 -22.05 33.99 0.59
N GLU A 84 -23.08 34.48 1.27
CA GLU A 84 -23.93 33.68 2.18
C GLU A 84 -24.96 32.88 1.38
N LEU A 85 -24.84 31.55 1.44
CA LEU A 85 -25.85 30.58 1.02
C LEU A 85 -26.82 30.32 2.17
N ARG A 86 -28.10 30.17 1.83
CA ARG A 86 -29.25 30.03 2.74
C ARG A 86 -30.06 28.79 2.38
N PRO A 87 -30.91 28.26 3.28
CA PRO A 87 -31.87 27.22 2.94
C PRO A 87 -32.61 27.47 1.62
N GLY A 88 -32.65 26.46 0.74
CA GLY A 88 -33.20 26.57 -0.61
C GLY A 88 -32.20 27.04 -1.68
N ASP A 89 -31.00 27.51 -1.32
CA ASP A 89 -30.00 27.89 -2.32
C ASP A 89 -29.27 26.67 -2.90
N TYR A 90 -29.09 26.69 -4.23
CA TYR A 90 -28.32 25.71 -5.01
C TYR A 90 -27.11 26.40 -5.66
N VAL A 91 -25.96 25.74 -5.63
CA VAL A 91 -24.75 26.16 -6.34
C VAL A 91 -24.51 25.22 -7.51
N PHE A 92 -24.40 25.77 -8.72
CA PHE A 92 -24.07 25.05 -9.93
C PHE A 92 -22.79 25.58 -10.59
N CYS A 93 -22.14 24.73 -11.39
CA CYS A 93 -20.95 25.05 -12.16
C CYS A 93 -21.26 24.89 -13.65
N ARG A 94 -21.16 25.97 -14.42
CA ARG A 94 -21.29 25.93 -15.88
C ARG A 94 -19.93 25.58 -16.52
N PRO A 95 -19.82 24.48 -17.28
CA PRO A 95 -18.54 24.03 -17.83
C PRO A 95 -18.18 24.80 -19.13
N GLY A 96 -17.20 25.69 -19.02
CA GLY A 96 -16.69 26.50 -20.13
C GLY A 96 -17.38 27.87 -20.22
N LEU A 97 -16.58 28.92 -20.45
CA LEU A 97 -17.05 30.31 -20.51
C LEU A 97 -18.05 30.58 -21.66
N GLU A 98 -17.93 29.81 -22.75
CA GLU A 98 -18.79 29.89 -23.94
C GLU A 98 -20.11 29.11 -23.81
N ASN A 99 -20.32 28.35 -22.72
CA ASN A 99 -21.56 27.60 -22.55
C ASN A 99 -22.67 28.52 -21.98
N THR A 100 -23.88 28.40 -22.51
CA THR A 100 -25.06 29.19 -22.15
C THR A 100 -26.32 28.36 -21.93
N ASP A 101 -26.29 27.02 -22.04
CA ASP A 101 -27.47 26.19 -21.73
C ASP A 101 -27.43 25.75 -20.26
N PRO A 102 -28.31 26.27 -19.37
CA PRO A 102 -28.28 25.94 -17.94
C PRO A 102 -28.66 24.48 -17.63
N ARG A 103 -28.99 23.67 -18.65
CA ARG A 103 -29.16 22.21 -18.54
C ARG A 103 -27.82 21.46 -18.48
N ASP A 104 -26.76 22.06 -19.01
CA ASP A 104 -25.40 21.50 -18.94
C ASP A 104 -24.73 21.81 -17.57
N ASP A 105 -25.38 22.60 -16.73
CA ASP A 105 -24.84 23.01 -15.42
C ASP A 105 -24.73 21.82 -14.45
N ILE A 106 -23.59 21.74 -13.77
CA ILE A 106 -23.22 20.66 -12.86
C ILE A 106 -23.52 21.10 -11.42
N THR A 107 -24.35 20.35 -10.70
CA THR A 107 -24.67 20.59 -9.29
C THR A 107 -23.41 20.46 -8.42
N ILE A 108 -23.01 21.55 -7.76
CA ILE A 108 -21.87 21.59 -6.84
C ILE A 108 -22.31 21.42 -5.39
N GLY A 109 -23.50 21.91 -5.03
CA GLY A 109 -24.11 21.70 -3.71
C GLY A 109 -25.43 22.43 -3.50
N TRP A 110 -26.14 22.13 -2.42
CA TRP A 110 -27.38 22.79 -2.01
C TRP A 110 -27.60 22.76 -0.50
N VAL A 111 -28.27 23.80 0.02
CA VAL A 111 -28.62 23.94 1.44
C VAL A 111 -30.06 23.50 1.68
N VAL A 112 -30.27 22.68 2.70
CA VAL A 112 -31.58 22.26 3.19
C VAL A 112 -31.76 22.76 4.61
N GLY A 113 -32.88 23.46 4.87
CA GLY A 113 -33.17 24.09 6.15
C GLY A 113 -33.97 23.21 7.12
N PRO A 114 -33.98 23.56 8.42
CA PRO A 114 -34.73 22.84 9.46
C PRO A 114 -36.22 22.66 9.16
N GLU A 115 -36.81 23.55 8.35
CA GLU A 115 -38.21 23.52 7.94
C GLU A 115 -38.54 22.43 6.89
N LYS A 116 -37.53 21.89 6.20
CA LYS A 116 -37.71 20.83 5.19
C LYS A 116 -37.69 19.43 5.79
N HIS A 117 -36.82 19.19 6.76
CA HIS A 117 -36.71 17.88 7.40
C HIS A 117 -37.96 17.56 8.24
N SER A 118 -38.40 16.31 8.24
CA SER A 118 -39.56 15.87 9.01
C SER A 118 -39.29 15.97 10.52
N GLN A 119 -40.32 16.31 11.30
CA GLN A 119 -40.18 16.41 12.76
C GLN A 119 -39.74 15.09 13.40
N LYS A 120 -40.11 13.96 12.77
CA LYS A 120 -39.70 12.60 13.15
C LYS A 120 -38.20 12.38 12.96
N CYS A 121 -37.63 12.83 11.84
CA CYS A 121 -36.20 12.69 11.57
C CYS A 121 -35.36 13.63 12.43
N LYS A 122 -35.80 14.89 12.64
CA LYS A 122 -35.17 15.82 13.59
C LYS A 122 -35.16 15.30 15.03
N HIS A 123 -36.27 14.75 15.51
CA HIS A 123 -36.36 14.14 16.85
C HIS A 123 -35.43 12.94 16.99
N ALA A 124 -35.44 12.02 16.01
CA ALA A 124 -34.56 10.84 16.03
C ALA A 124 -33.07 11.21 15.96
N LEU A 125 -32.71 12.27 15.24
CA LEU A 125 -31.35 12.83 15.20
C LEU A 125 -30.96 13.46 16.53
N ASP A 126 -31.87 14.18 17.20
CA ASP A 126 -31.64 14.74 18.53
C ASP A 126 -31.46 13.64 19.59
N GLU A 127 -32.35 12.66 19.66
CA GLU A 127 -32.23 11.50 20.57
C GLU A 127 -30.93 10.73 20.35
N ALA A 128 -30.53 10.52 19.10
CA ALA A 128 -29.26 9.87 18.76
C ALA A 128 -28.04 10.72 19.15
N THR A 129 -28.14 12.05 19.01
CA THR A 129 -27.06 12.98 19.37
C THR A 129 -26.91 13.12 20.88
N ASP A 130 -28.01 13.22 21.64
CA ASP A 130 -27.95 13.17 23.11
C ASP A 130 -27.48 11.80 23.62
N SER A 131 -27.77 10.71 22.91
CA SER A 131 -27.19 9.39 23.21
C SER A 131 -25.68 9.34 22.93
N ALA A 132 -25.19 10.06 21.91
CA ALA A 132 -23.77 10.10 21.54
C ALA A 132 -22.93 11.04 22.43
N LEU A 133 -23.51 12.19 22.79
CA LEU A 133 -22.92 13.21 23.66
C LEU A 133 -23.11 12.91 25.16
N GLY A 134 -24.12 12.12 25.53
CA GLY A 134 -24.48 11.82 26.92
C GLY A 134 -25.17 12.99 27.65
N PRO A 135 -25.52 12.82 28.95
CA PRO A 135 -26.07 13.88 29.78
C PRO A 135 -25.16 15.12 29.83
N LYS A 136 -25.75 16.33 29.81
CA LYS A 136 -24.99 17.59 29.73
C LYS A 136 -24.01 17.77 30.89
N GLU A 137 -24.34 17.19 32.04
CA GLU A 137 -23.62 17.25 33.31
C GLU A 137 -22.36 16.37 33.33
N THR A 138 -22.23 15.41 32.40
CA THR A 138 -21.11 14.46 32.33
C THR A 138 -20.20 14.68 31.12
N ARG A 139 -20.52 15.64 30.25
CA ARG A 139 -19.75 16.04 29.07
C ARG A 139 -18.46 16.77 29.47
N THR A 140 -17.36 16.50 28.77
CA THR A 140 -16.08 17.19 28.98
C THR A 140 -15.50 17.70 27.66
N ALA A 141 -14.77 18.81 27.69
CA ALA A 141 -14.20 19.41 26.47
C ALA A 141 -13.33 18.43 25.65
N THR A 142 -12.79 17.38 26.28
CA THR A 142 -11.93 16.34 25.68
C THR A 142 -12.63 15.02 25.35
N GLU A 143 -13.80 14.73 25.94
CA GLU A 143 -14.41 13.38 25.90
C GLU A 143 -15.95 13.40 26.06
N VAL A 144 -16.65 12.63 25.23
CA VAL A 144 -18.09 12.27 25.32
C VAL A 144 -18.29 10.75 25.09
N PRO A 145 -19.44 10.13 25.43
CA PRO A 145 -19.63 8.68 25.40
C PRO A 145 -19.34 7.96 24.09
N LEU A 146 -19.64 8.54 22.92
CA LEU A 146 -19.30 7.93 21.62
C LEU A 146 -17.78 7.67 21.48
N GLU A 147 -16.97 8.58 22.01
CA GLU A 147 -15.49 8.55 21.92
C GLU A 147 -14.86 7.42 22.76
N ARG A 148 -15.64 6.77 23.64
CA ARG A 148 -15.19 5.62 24.45
C ARG A 148 -15.19 4.29 23.70
N GLY A 149 -15.97 4.20 22.62
CA GLY A 149 -16.07 2.99 21.79
C GLY A 149 -15.61 3.19 20.35
N ALA A 150 -15.65 4.41 19.81
CA ALA A 150 -15.28 4.68 18.43
C ALA A 150 -13.75 4.87 18.25
N GLU A 151 -13.21 4.32 17.17
CA GLU A 151 -11.83 4.55 16.75
C GLU A 151 -11.69 5.88 15.99
N ARG A 152 -10.63 6.65 16.27
CA ARG A 152 -10.38 7.96 15.62
C ARG A 152 -9.87 7.81 14.19
N VAL A 153 -10.40 8.63 13.30
CA VAL A 153 -9.91 8.83 11.94
C VAL A 153 -8.73 9.82 12.00
N GLY A 154 -7.52 9.27 12.18
CA GLY A 154 -6.31 10.06 12.38
C GLY A 154 -6.17 10.57 13.83
N GLU A 155 -5.58 11.76 14.00
CA GLU A 155 -5.33 12.33 15.34
C GLU A 155 -6.52 13.11 15.91
N GLY A 156 -7.45 13.55 15.05
CA GLY A 156 -8.60 14.38 15.40
C GLY A 156 -9.80 13.62 15.97
N ARG A 157 -10.75 14.37 16.54
CA ARG A 157 -12.05 13.88 17.06
C ARG A 157 -13.07 13.63 15.93
N CYS A 158 -12.63 12.87 14.94
CA CYS A 158 -13.40 12.42 13.80
C CYS A 158 -13.53 10.90 13.88
N TYR A 159 -14.74 10.38 13.70
CA TYR A 159 -15.07 9.00 14.05
C TYR A 159 -15.93 8.35 12.97
N ASN A 160 -15.42 7.33 12.28
CA ASN A 160 -16.23 6.58 11.33
C ASN A 160 -17.17 5.66 12.12
N ILE A 161 -18.49 5.83 11.94
CA ILE A 161 -19.52 5.09 12.69
C ILE A 161 -20.20 3.99 11.87
N ALA A 162 -19.75 3.76 10.62
CA ALA A 162 -20.35 2.82 9.69
C ALA A 162 -19.30 1.96 8.96
N ILE A 163 -19.04 2.23 7.68
CA ILE A 163 -18.15 1.45 6.80
C ILE A 163 -16.80 2.16 6.66
N SER A 164 -15.71 1.46 6.99
CA SER A 164 -14.33 1.93 6.84
C SER A 164 -13.67 1.42 5.56
N VAL A 165 -12.66 2.15 5.09
CA VAL A 165 -11.90 1.86 3.86
C VAL A 165 -10.40 1.79 4.19
N GLU A 166 -9.80 0.62 4.03
CA GLU A 166 -8.35 0.45 4.17
C GLU A 166 -7.65 0.91 2.89
N LEU A 167 -7.13 2.14 2.89
CA LEU A 167 -6.48 2.73 1.71
C LEU A 167 -5.31 1.90 1.12
N PRO A 168 -4.45 1.19 1.89
CA PRO A 168 -3.36 0.39 1.33
C PRO A 168 -3.86 -0.87 0.59
N THR A 169 -4.85 -1.57 1.16
CA THR A 169 -5.32 -2.88 0.67
C THR A 169 -6.52 -2.76 -0.28
N GLY A 170 -7.24 -1.64 -0.25
CA GLY A 170 -8.54 -1.49 -0.89
C GLY A 170 -9.64 -2.31 -0.23
N CYS A 171 -9.41 -2.87 0.96
CA CYS A 171 -10.43 -3.60 1.71
C CYS A 171 -11.48 -2.65 2.29
N ILE A 172 -12.73 -3.09 2.28
CA ILE A 172 -13.87 -2.36 2.82
C ILE A 172 -14.67 -3.28 3.74
N ALA A 173 -15.03 -2.77 4.91
CA ALA A 173 -15.69 -3.51 5.99
C ALA A 173 -16.43 -2.55 6.93
N PRO A 174 -17.33 -3.04 7.80
CA PRO A 174 -17.74 -2.29 8.99
C PRO A 174 -16.50 -1.85 9.82
N GLN A 175 -16.54 -0.64 10.36
CA GLN A 175 -15.45 -0.07 11.16
C GLN A 175 -15.09 -0.96 12.37
N ALA A 176 -13.80 -1.02 12.73
CA ALA A 176 -13.25 -2.13 13.51
C ALA A 176 -13.88 -2.32 14.90
N ALA A 177 -14.36 -1.25 15.54
CA ALA A 177 -15.04 -1.31 16.83
C ALA A 177 -16.47 -1.89 16.76
N MET A 178 -17.00 -2.15 15.55
CA MET A 178 -18.24 -2.92 15.34
C MET A 178 -18.06 -4.44 15.53
N LYS A 179 -16.83 -4.94 15.73
CA LYS A 179 -16.61 -6.35 16.04
C LYS A 179 -17.27 -6.73 17.39
N PRO A 180 -17.98 -7.86 17.50
CA PRO A 180 -18.57 -8.31 18.75
C PRO A 180 -17.49 -8.82 19.72
N SER A 181 -17.06 -7.96 20.63
CA SER A 181 -16.06 -8.29 21.67
C SER A 181 -16.31 -7.51 22.96
N GLY A 182 -16.58 -8.21 24.05
CA GLY A 182 -16.85 -7.62 25.37
C GLY A 182 -18.15 -6.80 25.43
N ASN A 183 -18.21 -5.82 26.32
CA ASN A 183 -19.39 -4.98 26.61
C ASN A 183 -19.70 -3.93 25.51
N CYS A 184 -19.41 -4.24 24.23
CA CYS A 184 -19.55 -3.33 23.09
C CYS A 184 -21.00 -3.09 22.63
N GLU A 185 -21.98 -3.87 23.12
CA GLU A 185 -23.38 -3.82 22.70
C GLU A 185 -23.98 -2.40 22.77
N GLN A 186 -23.69 -1.63 23.82
CA GLN A 186 -24.16 -0.25 23.97
C GLN A 186 -23.61 0.66 22.87
N PHE A 187 -22.35 0.48 22.48
CA PHE A 187 -21.70 1.23 21.41
C PHE A 187 -22.24 0.84 20.03
N HIS A 188 -22.49 -0.46 19.79
CA HIS A 188 -23.11 -0.96 18.55
C HIS A 188 -24.54 -0.44 18.41
N LYS A 189 -25.32 -0.46 19.49
CA LYS A 189 -26.68 0.11 19.54
C LYS A 189 -26.66 1.61 19.27
N LEU A 190 -25.73 2.35 19.90
CA LEU A 190 -25.54 3.79 19.67
C LEU A 190 -25.21 4.09 18.21
N CYS A 191 -24.20 3.43 17.63
CA CYS A 191 -23.83 3.66 16.22
C CYS A 191 -24.92 3.23 15.24
N ARG A 192 -25.69 2.17 15.54
CA ARG A 192 -26.87 1.78 14.75
C ARG A 192 -27.95 2.86 14.80
N VAL A 193 -28.30 3.37 15.98
CA VAL A 193 -29.30 4.45 16.13
C VAL A 193 -28.85 5.72 15.43
N LEU A 194 -27.60 6.16 15.66
CA LEU A 194 -27.02 7.36 15.05
C LEU A 194 -26.96 7.26 13.53
N SER A 195 -26.46 6.14 12.99
CA SER A 195 -26.43 5.88 11.54
C SER A 195 -27.82 5.78 10.93
N THR A 196 -28.81 5.26 11.66
CA THR A 196 -30.22 5.18 11.21
C THR A 196 -30.90 6.56 11.19
N ALA A 197 -30.55 7.45 12.12
CA ALA A 197 -31.11 8.80 12.17
C ALA A 197 -30.57 9.66 11.03
N ILE A 198 -29.23 9.75 10.91
CA ILE A 198 -28.58 10.53 9.83
C ILE A 198 -28.96 10.02 8.44
N ALA A 199 -28.90 8.71 8.18
CA ALA A 199 -29.21 8.17 6.85
C ALA A 199 -30.68 8.34 6.43
N LYS A 200 -31.59 8.74 7.34
CA LYS A 200 -32.96 9.13 6.98
C LYS A 200 -33.04 10.59 6.59
N ILE A 201 -32.48 11.49 7.40
CA ILE A 201 -32.53 12.93 7.16
C ILE A 201 -31.64 13.33 5.97
N SER A 202 -30.44 12.74 5.82
CA SER A 202 -29.63 12.90 4.59
C SER A 202 -30.34 12.39 3.33
N MET A 203 -31.33 11.51 3.45
CA MET A 203 -32.15 11.07 2.31
C MET A 203 -33.36 11.99 2.06
N GLU A 204 -33.97 12.55 3.11
CA GLU A 204 -34.89 13.70 2.94
C GLU A 204 -34.20 14.85 2.18
N ASP A 205 -32.89 15.04 2.37
CA ASP A 205 -32.09 16.04 1.65
C ASP A 205 -31.77 15.67 0.19
N MET A 206 -31.60 14.38 -0.09
CA MET A 206 -31.31 13.85 -1.44
C MET A 206 -32.58 13.78 -2.30
N ASP A 207 -33.75 13.60 -1.69
CA ASP A 207 -35.05 13.75 -2.38
C ASP A 207 -35.33 15.23 -2.78
N LEU A 208 -34.53 16.18 -2.25
CA LEU A 208 -34.44 17.59 -2.68
C LEU A 208 -33.24 17.85 -3.62
N ALA A 209 -32.50 16.83 -4.07
CA ALA A 209 -31.49 17.00 -5.12
C ALA A 209 -32.15 17.14 -6.50
N PRO A 210 -31.46 17.73 -7.51
CA PRO A 210 -31.91 17.68 -8.90
C PRO A 210 -32.14 16.24 -9.37
N VAL A 211 -33.22 16.00 -10.10
CA VAL A 211 -33.69 14.63 -10.44
C VAL A 211 -32.67 13.86 -11.28
N ASP A 212 -31.95 14.54 -12.18
CA ASP A 212 -30.86 13.95 -12.96
C ASP A 212 -29.70 13.43 -12.09
N LEU A 213 -29.41 14.12 -10.97
CA LEU A 213 -28.44 13.67 -9.99
C LEU A 213 -28.97 12.52 -9.12
N GLN A 214 -30.24 12.58 -8.70
CA GLN A 214 -30.89 11.49 -7.94
C GLN A 214 -30.85 10.18 -8.72
N ASP A 215 -31.30 10.18 -9.98
CA ASP A 215 -31.38 8.99 -10.81
C ASP A 215 -29.99 8.47 -11.18
N LEU A 216 -29.02 9.36 -11.47
CA LEU A 216 -27.62 8.97 -11.71
C LEU A 216 -27.02 8.21 -10.52
N ILE A 217 -27.15 8.75 -9.31
CA ILE A 217 -26.62 8.13 -8.09
C ILE A 217 -27.39 6.84 -7.77
N ARG A 218 -28.72 6.84 -7.88
CA ARG A 218 -29.57 5.67 -7.62
C ARG A 218 -29.25 4.53 -8.58
N THR A 219 -29.33 4.75 -9.89
CA THR A 219 -29.01 3.74 -10.92
C THR A 219 -27.60 3.20 -10.74
N ARG A 220 -26.62 4.05 -10.39
CA ARG A 220 -25.27 3.58 -10.08
C ARG A 220 -25.24 2.70 -8.83
N THR A 221 -25.83 3.11 -7.72
CA THR A 221 -25.85 2.29 -6.49
C THR A 221 -26.50 0.93 -6.70
N GLU A 222 -27.60 0.84 -7.46
CA GLU A 222 -28.22 -0.44 -7.79
C GLU A 222 -27.34 -1.29 -8.71
N MET A 223 -26.77 -0.69 -9.78
CA MET A 223 -25.91 -1.39 -10.74
C MET A 223 -24.61 -1.93 -10.12
N LEU A 224 -24.03 -1.21 -9.16
CA LEU A 224 -22.80 -1.62 -8.48
C LEU A 224 -23.06 -2.46 -7.20
N GLY A 225 -24.33 -2.63 -6.79
CA GLY A 225 -24.72 -3.37 -5.59
C GLY A 225 -24.24 -2.77 -4.27
N LEU A 226 -24.16 -1.43 -4.16
CA LEU A 226 -23.51 -0.78 -3.01
C LEU A 226 -24.29 -0.96 -1.69
N PRO A 227 -23.60 -1.16 -0.54
CA PRO A 227 -24.26 -1.37 0.74
C PRO A 227 -24.98 -0.10 1.23
N ARG A 228 -26.27 -0.25 1.57
CA ARG A 228 -27.13 0.84 2.05
C ARG A 228 -27.02 1.00 3.56
N VAL A 229 -26.38 2.07 4.03
CA VAL A 229 -26.12 2.29 5.46
C VAL A 229 -27.31 2.95 6.16
N GLY A 230 -27.65 2.48 7.36
CA GLY A 230 -28.61 3.10 8.28
C GLY A 230 -30.09 2.92 7.90
N THR A 231 -30.45 3.01 6.63
CA THR A 231 -31.80 2.73 6.14
C THR A 231 -31.79 2.16 4.73
N HIS A 232 -32.78 1.32 4.39
CA HIS A 232 -32.91 0.72 3.06
C HIS A 232 -33.13 1.79 1.95
N GLY A 233 -33.66 2.96 2.29
CA GLY A 233 -33.80 4.08 1.35
C GLY A 233 -32.47 4.78 0.98
N ASN A 234 -31.37 4.51 1.68
CA ASN A 234 -30.10 5.19 1.44
C ASN A 234 -29.39 4.60 0.20
N TYR A 235 -29.64 5.21 -0.96
CA TYR A 235 -28.94 4.91 -2.21
C TYR A 235 -27.74 5.83 -2.47
N ALA A 236 -27.44 6.80 -1.59
CA ALA A 236 -26.51 7.89 -1.88
C ALA A 236 -25.19 7.86 -1.09
N PHE A 237 -25.20 7.44 0.18
CA PHE A 237 -24.07 7.61 1.09
C PHE A 237 -23.66 6.30 1.76
N GLN A 238 -22.50 5.74 1.38
CA GLN A 238 -22.06 4.42 1.86
C GLN A 238 -21.17 4.48 3.11
N THR A 239 -20.67 5.66 3.50
CA THR A 239 -19.92 5.87 4.75
C THR A 239 -20.49 7.04 5.54
N ILE A 240 -20.39 6.98 6.88
CA ILE A 240 -20.77 8.06 7.79
C ILE A 240 -19.63 8.31 8.79
N GLN A 241 -19.23 9.57 8.92
CA GLN A 241 -18.28 10.05 9.92
C GLN A 241 -18.94 11.05 10.87
N CYS A 242 -18.62 10.98 12.15
CA CYS A 242 -19.04 11.90 13.19
C CYS A 242 -17.86 12.79 13.59
N ASN A 243 -18.01 14.11 13.47
CA ASN A 243 -17.00 15.09 13.88
C ASN A 243 -17.49 15.81 15.16
N ILE A 244 -16.67 15.80 16.21
CA ILE A 244 -17.01 16.35 17.54
C ILE A 244 -15.98 17.39 17.96
N ALA A 245 -16.40 18.62 18.18
CA ALA A 245 -15.54 19.66 18.76
C ALA A 245 -16.28 20.44 19.85
N ALA A 246 -15.63 20.62 21.00
CA ALA A 246 -16.16 21.44 22.07
C ALA A 246 -16.21 22.91 21.62
N ALA A 247 -17.34 23.58 21.88
CA ALA A 247 -17.50 24.99 21.56
C ALA A 247 -16.53 25.84 22.39
N GLY A 248 -15.94 26.87 21.79
CA GLY A 248 -15.11 27.84 22.51
C GLY A 248 -13.78 27.35 23.10
N GLY A 249 -13.31 26.16 22.72
CA GLY A 249 -11.98 25.70 23.13
C GLY A 249 -10.87 26.68 22.71
N LEU A 250 -9.82 26.81 23.53
CA LEU A 250 -8.65 27.69 23.28
C LEU A 250 -7.81 27.30 22.04
N ALA A 251 -8.24 26.30 21.28
CA ALA A 251 -7.58 25.77 20.11
C ALA A 251 -8.58 25.71 18.95
N SER A 252 -8.11 25.99 17.73
CA SER A 252 -8.92 26.08 16.51
C SER A 252 -9.66 24.77 16.20
N LEU A 253 -10.62 24.81 15.26
CA LEU A 253 -11.32 23.60 14.83
C LEU A 253 -10.32 22.54 14.31
N ALA A 254 -9.29 22.99 13.58
CA ALA A 254 -8.12 22.18 13.20
C ALA A 254 -7.45 21.47 14.37
N ALA A 255 -7.29 22.11 15.52
CA ALA A 255 -6.67 21.49 16.70
C ALA A 255 -7.58 20.46 17.42
N GLN A 256 -8.88 20.43 17.11
CA GLN A 256 -9.80 19.41 17.63
C GLN A 256 -10.10 18.30 16.61
N LEU A 257 -10.19 18.64 15.32
CA LEU A 257 -10.55 17.72 14.23
C LEU A 257 -9.35 17.29 13.35
N ALA A 258 -8.13 17.72 13.68
CA ALA A 258 -6.95 17.62 12.80
C ALA A 258 -7.24 18.24 11.41
N SER A 259 -6.78 17.60 10.33
CA SER A 259 -6.97 18.09 8.95
C SER A 259 -8.44 18.35 8.57
N PHE A 260 -9.41 17.65 9.18
CA PHE A 260 -10.84 17.88 8.94
C PHE A 260 -11.36 19.22 9.49
N GLY A 261 -10.57 19.91 10.33
CA GLY A 261 -10.81 21.28 10.79
C GLY A 261 -9.97 22.34 10.06
N GLU A 262 -9.22 21.96 9.03
CA GLU A 262 -8.45 22.84 8.14
C GLU A 262 -9.12 22.95 6.76
N ALA A 263 -8.55 23.74 5.84
CA ALA A 263 -9.04 23.82 4.47
C ALA A 263 -8.46 22.67 3.63
N HIS A 264 -9.30 21.67 3.31
CA HIS A 264 -8.88 20.40 2.70
C HIS A 264 -9.74 20.03 1.48
N PHE A 265 -9.33 18.98 0.77
CA PHE A 265 -10.10 18.33 -0.29
C PHE A 265 -10.30 16.87 0.11
N ASP A 266 -11.52 16.34 -0.01
CA ASP A 266 -11.74 14.90 0.06
C ASP A 266 -11.43 14.28 -1.30
N ASP A 267 -10.13 14.09 -1.57
CA ASP A 267 -9.63 13.45 -2.81
C ASP A 267 -9.95 11.94 -2.87
N LYS A 268 -10.65 11.42 -1.85
CA LYS A 268 -11.16 10.05 -1.75
C LYS A 268 -12.67 9.94 -1.95
N ASP A 269 -13.42 11.04 -2.02
CA ASP A 269 -14.85 11.04 -2.38
C ASP A 269 -15.05 10.78 -3.87
N CYS A 270 -16.18 10.17 -4.26
CA CYS A 270 -16.45 9.91 -5.66
C CYS A 270 -16.84 11.18 -6.43
N PRO A 271 -16.11 11.54 -7.51
CA PRO A 271 -16.56 12.58 -8.43
C PRO A 271 -17.96 12.27 -8.97
N GLY A 272 -18.75 13.31 -9.20
CA GLY A 272 -20.14 13.21 -9.65
C GLY A 272 -21.16 12.80 -8.58
N HIS A 273 -20.73 12.53 -7.34
CA HIS A 273 -21.62 12.40 -6.18
C HIS A 273 -21.47 13.63 -5.27
N THR A 274 -22.27 13.67 -4.21
CA THR A 274 -22.16 14.67 -3.13
C THR A 274 -21.98 14.02 -1.77
N THR A 275 -21.36 14.77 -0.88
CA THR A 275 -21.23 14.51 0.55
C THR A 275 -22.20 15.42 1.30
N ASN A 276 -22.92 14.86 2.27
CA ASN A 276 -23.92 15.54 3.09
C ASN A 276 -23.33 15.83 4.48
N MET A 277 -23.24 17.11 4.85
CA MET A 277 -22.97 17.53 6.23
C MET A 277 -24.29 17.93 6.89
N GLN A 278 -24.75 17.13 7.86
CA GLN A 278 -25.85 17.48 8.75
C GLN A 278 -25.32 18.07 10.04
N VAL A 279 -25.92 19.18 10.49
CA VAL A 279 -25.66 19.78 11.79
C VAL A 279 -26.65 19.28 12.86
N ALA A 280 -26.14 18.63 13.91
CA ALA A 280 -26.88 18.35 15.14
C ALA A 280 -26.20 18.99 16.37
N SER A 281 -25.54 20.12 16.15
CA SER A 281 -24.76 20.84 17.17
C SER A 281 -25.65 21.31 18.34
N GLN A 282 -25.10 21.25 19.55
CA GLN A 282 -25.79 21.70 20.76
C GLN A 282 -25.03 22.88 21.34
N LEU A 283 -25.58 24.08 21.14
CA LEU A 283 -25.01 25.36 21.55
C LEU A 283 -25.97 26.08 22.52
N PRO A 284 -25.49 27.03 23.33
CA PRO A 284 -26.37 27.93 24.07
C PRO A 284 -27.10 28.90 23.13
N GLU A 285 -28.22 29.46 23.61
CA GLU A 285 -29.02 30.42 22.85
C GLU A 285 -28.24 31.71 22.55
N GLY A 286 -28.50 32.32 21.38
CA GLY A 286 -27.85 33.55 20.93
C GLY A 286 -26.39 33.42 20.48
N TRP A 287 -25.82 32.21 20.46
CA TRP A 287 -24.48 31.98 19.90
C TRP A 287 -24.47 32.05 18.38
N ASP A 288 -23.35 32.52 17.81
CA ASP A 288 -23.13 32.42 16.36
C ASP A 288 -22.89 30.93 16.00
N PRO A 289 -23.65 30.39 15.04
CA PRO A 289 -23.65 28.98 14.71
C PRO A 289 -22.36 28.52 14.03
N GLY A 290 -21.43 29.41 13.68
CA GLY A 290 -20.27 29.13 12.83
C GLY A 290 -20.66 28.78 11.39
N TYR A 291 -19.67 28.58 10.53
CA TYR A 291 -19.86 28.53 9.09
C TYR A 291 -19.09 27.39 8.43
N PHE A 292 -19.65 26.81 7.36
CA PHE A 292 -18.96 25.91 6.45
C PHE A 292 -18.72 26.60 5.11
N HIS A 293 -17.54 26.42 4.53
CA HIS A 293 -17.08 27.17 3.38
C HIS A 293 -16.71 26.21 2.24
N LEU A 294 -17.22 26.47 1.03
CA LEU A 294 -16.55 26.00 -0.19
C LEU A 294 -15.54 27.07 -0.57
N VAL A 295 -14.36 26.99 0.05
CA VAL A 295 -13.37 28.07 0.11
C VAL A 295 -12.94 28.53 -1.29
N GLY A 296 -12.70 27.59 -2.21
CA GLY A 296 -12.36 27.88 -3.61
C GLY A 296 -13.43 28.61 -4.42
N LEU A 297 -14.68 28.59 -3.95
CA LEU A 297 -15.82 29.29 -4.55
C LEU A 297 -16.15 30.60 -3.83
N GLY A 298 -15.54 30.88 -2.67
CA GLY A 298 -15.84 32.06 -1.88
C GLY A 298 -17.31 32.15 -1.46
N VAL A 299 -17.90 31.01 -1.07
CA VAL A 299 -19.27 30.90 -0.57
C VAL A 299 -19.29 30.17 0.78
N PHE A 300 -20.27 30.48 1.63
CA PHE A 300 -20.40 29.89 2.96
C PHE A 300 -21.86 29.65 3.39
N VAL A 301 -22.06 28.69 4.29
CA VAL A 301 -23.35 28.26 4.85
C VAL A 301 -23.28 28.40 6.38
N ALA A 302 -24.34 28.90 7.02
CA ALA A 302 -24.44 28.90 8.49
C ALA A 302 -24.70 27.49 9.03
N LEU A 303 -23.94 27.06 10.05
CA LEU A 303 -24.05 25.74 10.67
C LEU A 303 -25.06 25.74 11.82
N ASP A 304 -26.26 26.21 11.51
CA ASP A 304 -27.42 26.21 12.39
C ASP A 304 -27.94 24.79 12.63
N LYS A 305 -28.51 24.52 13.82
CA LYS A 305 -28.97 23.17 14.20
C LYS A 305 -30.08 22.69 13.26
N HIS A 306 -29.99 21.43 12.82
CA HIS A 306 -30.85 20.84 11.78
C HIS A 306 -30.79 21.57 10.43
N THR A 307 -29.66 22.20 10.11
CA THR A 307 -29.33 22.55 8.72
C THR A 307 -28.50 21.42 8.11
N SER A 308 -28.70 21.17 6.82
CA SER A 308 -27.87 20.30 6.00
C SER A 308 -27.23 21.05 4.84
N PHE A 309 -26.01 20.68 4.48
CA PHE A 309 -25.38 21.09 3.24
C PHE A 309 -24.89 19.85 2.47
N ASN A 310 -25.38 19.69 1.24
CA ASN A 310 -24.88 18.71 0.30
C ASN A 310 -23.86 19.41 -0.61
N PHE A 311 -22.68 18.82 -0.83
CA PHE A 311 -21.63 19.44 -1.63
C PHE A 311 -20.69 18.40 -2.25
N GLN A 312 -19.95 18.76 -3.30
CA GLN A 312 -18.87 17.93 -3.82
C GLN A 312 -17.63 18.00 -2.89
N GLY A 313 -17.37 16.93 -2.11
CA GLY A 313 -16.20 16.86 -1.21
C GLY A 313 -14.84 17.01 -1.90
N ASN A 314 -14.78 16.72 -3.20
CA ASN A 314 -13.62 16.98 -4.05
C ASN A 314 -13.33 18.48 -4.31
N ARG A 315 -14.11 19.42 -3.76
CA ARG A 315 -13.84 20.88 -3.75
C ARG A 315 -13.18 21.28 -2.44
N ARG A 316 -12.30 22.29 -2.48
CA ARG A 316 -11.62 22.73 -1.24
C ARG A 316 -12.61 23.35 -0.27
N HIS A 317 -12.70 22.80 0.93
CA HIS A 317 -13.69 23.16 1.91
C HIS A 317 -13.15 23.09 3.35
N GLY A 318 -13.93 23.60 4.31
CA GLY A 318 -13.61 23.59 5.73
C GLY A 318 -14.64 24.36 6.54
N ALA A 319 -14.52 24.35 7.87
CA ALA A 319 -15.49 24.96 8.78
C ALA A 319 -14.87 25.81 9.89
N SER A 320 -15.62 26.81 10.37
CA SER A 320 -15.30 27.54 11.59
C SER A 320 -15.85 26.82 12.83
N GLY A 321 -15.27 27.14 13.99
CA GLY A 321 -15.95 26.87 15.27
C GLY A 321 -17.23 27.71 15.42
N PRO A 322 -18.15 27.33 16.32
CA PRO A 322 -19.20 28.24 16.79
C PRO A 322 -18.56 29.38 17.61
N PHE A 323 -19.11 30.58 17.54
CA PHE A 323 -18.60 31.73 18.29
C PHE A 323 -19.60 32.17 19.37
N PRO A 324 -19.14 32.47 20.60
CA PRO A 324 -20.02 33.06 21.61
C PRO A 324 -20.36 34.53 21.25
N PRO A 325 -21.40 35.11 21.86
CA PRO A 325 -21.70 36.54 21.74
C PRO A 325 -20.47 37.43 22.06
N PRO A 326 -20.27 38.57 21.36
CA PRO A 326 -19.17 39.48 21.63
C PRO A 326 -19.07 39.87 23.11
N GLY A 327 -17.86 39.77 23.68
CA GLY A 327 -17.60 40.07 25.10
C GLY A 327 -17.83 38.91 26.08
N THR A 328 -18.28 37.74 25.62
CA THR A 328 -18.39 36.54 26.48
C THR A 328 -17.01 36.09 26.99
N ASP A 329 -16.92 35.78 28.29
CA ASP A 329 -15.72 35.17 28.88
C ASP A 329 -15.56 33.72 28.36
N LEU A 330 -14.43 33.43 27.70
CA LEU A 330 -14.14 32.09 27.18
C LEU A 330 -14.07 31.02 28.29
N SER A 331 -13.84 31.42 29.55
CA SER A 331 -13.84 30.52 30.70
C SER A 331 -15.25 30.25 31.28
N SER A 332 -16.28 31.02 30.89
CA SER A 332 -17.67 30.75 31.26
C SER A 332 -18.43 29.89 30.24
N ILE A 333 -17.73 29.36 29.22
CA ILE A 333 -18.34 28.57 28.14
C ILE A 333 -18.81 27.22 28.70
N PRO A 334 -20.10 26.84 28.52
CA PRO A 334 -20.62 25.61 29.12
C PRO A 334 -19.97 24.36 28.54
N ALA A 335 -19.44 23.49 29.40
CA ALA A 335 -18.78 22.24 29.02
C ALA A 335 -19.68 21.25 28.24
N TRP A 336 -21.00 21.48 28.21
CA TRP A 336 -21.96 20.69 27.43
C TRP A 336 -22.12 21.13 25.98
N ALA A 337 -21.53 22.26 25.57
CA ALA A 337 -21.71 22.87 24.26
C ALA A 337 -20.71 22.32 23.21
N TYR A 338 -21.23 21.83 22.08
CA TYR A 338 -20.42 21.21 21.02
C TYR A 338 -20.90 21.59 19.62
N ARG A 339 -19.91 21.77 18.73
CA ARG A 339 -20.06 21.40 17.32
C ARG A 339 -20.19 19.87 17.26
N PHE A 340 -21.32 19.41 16.77
CA PHE A 340 -21.56 18.02 16.41
C PHE A 340 -22.15 18.01 15.00
N THR A 341 -21.43 17.36 14.08
CA THR A 341 -21.80 17.27 12.66
C THR A 341 -21.57 15.85 12.17
N LEU A 342 -22.52 15.33 11.41
CA LEU A 342 -22.46 14.00 10.80
C LEU A 342 -22.26 14.18 9.29
N ILE A 343 -21.25 13.51 8.76
CA ILE A 343 -20.78 13.59 7.38
C ILE A 343 -21.09 12.27 6.69
N SER A 344 -22.12 12.25 5.85
CA SER A 344 -22.49 11.08 5.05
C SER A 344 -21.87 11.24 3.67
N TYR A 345 -20.97 10.33 3.26
CA TYR A 345 -20.20 10.47 2.02
C TYR A 345 -20.09 9.17 1.19
N PRO A 346 -19.78 9.26 -0.11
CA PRO A 346 -19.65 8.13 -1.02
C PRO A 346 -18.18 7.90 -1.45
N PRO A 347 -17.45 6.94 -0.85
CA PRO A 347 -16.04 6.71 -1.16
C PRO A 347 -15.82 6.32 -2.63
N SER A 348 -14.90 7.01 -3.30
CA SER A 348 -14.52 6.81 -4.71
C SER A 348 -14.15 5.36 -5.05
N ARG A 349 -13.56 4.60 -4.13
CA ARG A 349 -13.23 3.19 -4.37
C ARG A 349 -14.48 2.30 -4.43
N MET A 350 -15.51 2.58 -3.63
CA MET A 350 -16.80 1.88 -3.67
C MET A 350 -17.54 2.21 -4.97
N CYS A 351 -17.72 3.50 -5.22
CA CYS A 351 -18.49 4.01 -6.36
C CYS A 351 -17.79 3.82 -7.72
N ASN A 352 -16.56 3.30 -7.75
CA ASN A 352 -15.85 2.86 -8.95
C ASN A 352 -15.41 1.39 -8.88
N GLN A 353 -15.94 0.61 -7.92
CA GLN A 353 -15.65 -0.83 -7.72
C GLN A 353 -14.16 -1.20 -7.67
N LYS A 354 -13.31 -0.28 -7.19
CA LYS A 354 -11.86 -0.47 -7.00
C LYS A 354 -11.55 -0.90 -5.56
N CYS A 355 -12.39 -1.78 -5.02
CA CYS A 355 -12.38 -2.23 -3.63
C CYS A 355 -12.78 -3.70 -3.46
N ARG A 356 -12.22 -4.32 -2.41
CA ARG A 356 -12.54 -5.68 -1.98
C ARG A 356 -13.43 -5.61 -0.74
N TYR A 357 -14.68 -6.08 -0.83
CA TYR A 357 -15.57 -6.13 0.34
C TYR A 357 -15.25 -7.38 1.17
N ARG A 358 -14.98 -7.21 2.47
CA ARG A 358 -14.93 -8.34 3.40
C ARG A 358 -16.35 -8.78 3.71
N VAL A 359 -16.82 -9.82 3.02
CA VAL A 359 -18.21 -10.31 3.15
C VAL A 359 -18.37 -11.31 4.31
N ALA A 360 -17.29 -12.02 4.66
CA ALA A 360 -17.27 -13.06 5.70
C ALA A 360 -15.82 -13.36 6.13
N ALA A 361 -15.64 -14.32 7.04
CA ALA A 361 -14.35 -14.94 7.34
C ALA A 361 -14.42 -16.48 7.21
N THR A 362 -13.26 -17.14 7.09
CA THR A 362 -13.13 -18.61 7.15
C THR A 362 -12.99 -19.10 8.60
N PRO A 363 -13.01 -20.42 8.87
CA PRO A 363 -12.75 -20.96 10.21
C PRO A 363 -11.32 -20.66 10.73
N SER A 364 -10.38 -20.32 9.85
CA SER A 364 -9.02 -19.86 10.21
C SER A 364 -8.94 -18.34 10.44
N SER A 365 -10.07 -17.63 10.47
CA SER A 365 -10.18 -16.16 10.55
C SER A 365 -9.66 -15.38 9.32
N GLU A 366 -9.41 -16.05 8.20
CA GLU A 366 -9.03 -15.38 6.95
C GLU A 366 -10.26 -14.71 6.31
N PRO A 367 -10.17 -13.46 5.81
CA PRO A 367 -11.30 -12.77 5.20
C PRO A 367 -11.68 -13.36 3.84
N ILE A 368 -12.97 -13.63 3.66
CA ILE A 368 -13.57 -13.92 2.35
C ILE A 368 -13.92 -12.58 1.69
N PHE A 369 -13.46 -12.41 0.44
CA PHE A 369 -13.62 -11.17 -0.30
C PHE A 369 -14.58 -11.32 -1.49
N LEU A 370 -15.46 -10.32 -1.68
CA LEU A 370 -15.99 -9.99 -2.99
C LEU A 370 -15.01 -9.01 -3.66
N ALA A 371 -14.39 -9.44 -4.76
CA ALA A 371 -13.31 -8.72 -5.42
C ALA A 371 -13.80 -7.75 -6.52
N PRO A 372 -13.06 -6.70 -6.92
CA PRO A 372 -13.41 -5.79 -8.03
C PRO A 372 -13.88 -6.50 -9.30
N GLU A 373 -13.18 -7.58 -9.62
CA GLU A 373 -13.34 -8.41 -10.82
C GLU A 373 -14.64 -9.23 -10.80
N MET A 374 -15.27 -9.37 -9.63
CA MET A 374 -16.56 -10.03 -9.42
C MET A 374 -17.73 -9.03 -9.34
N GLN A 375 -17.46 -7.73 -9.45
CA GLN A 375 -18.44 -6.66 -9.24
C GLN A 375 -18.64 -5.80 -10.48
N ASN A 376 -17.55 -5.40 -11.15
CA ASN A 376 -17.62 -4.47 -12.27
C ASN A 376 -18.00 -5.20 -13.57
N PRO A 377 -19.14 -4.88 -14.21
CA PRO A 377 -19.58 -5.53 -15.45
C PRO A 377 -18.67 -5.24 -16.66
N GLU A 378 -17.72 -4.31 -16.55
CA GLU A 378 -16.65 -4.13 -17.54
C GLU A 378 -15.67 -5.32 -17.58
N TYR A 379 -15.52 -6.08 -16.48
CA TYR A 379 -14.80 -7.36 -16.44
C TYR A 379 -15.67 -8.48 -17.02
N ASP A 380 -15.94 -8.37 -18.32
CA ASP A 380 -16.66 -9.38 -19.10
C ASP A 380 -15.99 -10.76 -18.96
N PRO A 381 -16.66 -11.77 -18.34
CA PRO A 381 -16.08 -13.09 -18.14
C PRO A 381 -15.71 -13.80 -19.45
N SER A 382 -16.39 -13.49 -20.57
CA SER A 382 -16.04 -14.05 -21.88
C SER A 382 -14.72 -13.50 -22.44
N LYS A 383 -14.27 -12.33 -21.95
CA LYS A 383 -12.96 -11.75 -22.24
C LYS A 383 -11.86 -12.28 -21.32
N VAL A 384 -12.16 -13.08 -20.29
CA VAL A 384 -11.18 -13.79 -19.45
C VAL A 384 -10.72 -15.08 -20.16
N THR A 385 -10.28 -14.91 -21.41
CA THR A 385 -9.80 -16.00 -22.28
C THR A 385 -8.59 -16.69 -21.69
N SER A 386 -7.74 -15.95 -20.98
CA SER A 386 -6.48 -16.42 -20.40
C SER A 386 -6.60 -16.96 -18.97
N THR A 387 -5.79 -17.98 -18.71
CA THR A 387 -5.41 -18.59 -17.42
C THR A 387 -4.66 -17.62 -16.51
N THR A 388 -5.35 -16.60 -15.97
CA THR A 388 -4.75 -15.59 -15.06
C THR A 388 -4.35 -16.15 -13.68
N VAL A 389 -4.79 -17.35 -13.33
CA VAL A 389 -4.24 -18.15 -12.23
C VAL A 389 -3.42 -19.28 -12.86
N GLY A 390 -2.13 -19.38 -12.50
CA GLY A 390 -1.22 -20.42 -13.00
C GLY A 390 -1.46 -21.82 -12.41
N SER A 391 -2.71 -22.15 -12.08
CA SER A 391 -3.12 -23.42 -11.45
C SER A 391 -4.53 -23.77 -11.89
N ALA A 392 -4.73 -25.03 -12.28
CA ALA A 392 -6.04 -25.54 -12.66
C ALA A 392 -7.04 -25.50 -11.49
N ASN A 393 -8.32 -25.34 -11.81
CA ASN A 393 -9.42 -25.24 -10.86
C ASN A 393 -10.65 -26.02 -11.38
N PHE A 394 -11.39 -26.66 -10.46
CA PHE A 394 -12.51 -27.53 -10.84
C PHE A 394 -13.62 -26.82 -11.63
N PHE A 395 -13.84 -25.51 -11.43
CA PHE A 395 -14.94 -24.80 -12.09
C PHE A 395 -14.68 -24.60 -13.59
N ARG A 396 -13.46 -24.22 -13.98
CA ARG A 396 -13.08 -24.07 -15.39
C ARG A 396 -12.63 -25.39 -16.00
N ASP A 397 -11.76 -26.13 -15.30
CA ASP A 397 -10.92 -27.17 -15.90
C ASP A 397 -11.41 -28.59 -15.58
N GLY A 398 -12.45 -28.73 -14.75
CA GLY A 398 -13.04 -30.03 -14.36
C GLY A 398 -13.62 -30.83 -15.53
N HIS A 399 -14.19 -30.15 -16.53
CA HIS A 399 -14.75 -30.76 -17.74
C HIS A 399 -13.73 -31.54 -18.60
N HIS A 400 -12.42 -31.40 -18.33
CA HIS A 400 -11.38 -32.19 -19.01
C HIS A 400 -11.26 -33.63 -18.50
N PHE A 401 -11.86 -33.97 -17.35
CA PHE A 401 -11.76 -35.29 -16.72
C PHE A 401 -13.04 -35.75 -15.98
N MET A 402 -14.13 -35.00 -16.12
CA MET A 402 -15.46 -35.30 -15.56
C MET A 402 -16.49 -35.17 -16.68
N ASP A 403 -17.52 -36.03 -16.70
CA ASP A 403 -18.70 -35.84 -17.55
C ASP A 403 -19.50 -34.58 -17.14
N ASN A 404 -20.36 -34.08 -18.03
CA ASN A 404 -21.09 -32.83 -17.82
C ASN A 404 -21.99 -32.88 -16.57
N LYS A 405 -22.59 -34.03 -16.23
CA LYS A 405 -23.41 -34.17 -15.02
C LYS A 405 -22.54 -34.09 -13.76
N SER A 406 -21.50 -34.92 -13.67
CA SER A 406 -20.57 -34.94 -12.53
C SER A 406 -19.87 -33.60 -12.33
N HIS A 407 -19.45 -32.93 -13.42
CA HIS A 407 -18.78 -31.63 -13.36
C HIS A 407 -19.70 -30.55 -12.78
N VAL A 408 -20.93 -30.45 -13.31
CA VAL A 408 -21.91 -29.46 -12.86
C VAL A 408 -22.38 -29.77 -11.44
N GLU A 409 -22.68 -31.02 -11.10
CA GLU A 409 -23.04 -31.41 -9.73
C GLU A 409 -21.96 -31.02 -8.72
N PHE A 410 -20.68 -31.31 -9.00
CA PHE A 410 -19.58 -30.93 -8.12
C PHE A 410 -19.48 -29.40 -7.95
N ALA A 411 -19.60 -28.66 -9.05
CA ALA A 411 -19.59 -27.20 -9.03
C ALA A 411 -20.76 -26.61 -8.21
N ILE A 412 -21.99 -27.08 -8.44
CA ILE A 412 -23.17 -26.57 -7.74
C ILE A 412 -23.20 -27.00 -6.27
N GLN A 413 -22.80 -28.23 -5.93
CA GLN A 413 -22.59 -28.63 -4.52
C GLN A 413 -21.52 -27.76 -3.84
N SER A 414 -20.46 -27.37 -4.56
CA SER A 414 -19.42 -26.48 -4.03
C SER A 414 -19.92 -25.04 -3.83
N LEU A 415 -20.82 -24.54 -4.69
CA LEU A 415 -21.50 -23.25 -4.49
C LEU A 415 -22.51 -23.30 -3.33
N TYR A 416 -23.28 -24.39 -3.20
CA TYR A 416 -24.22 -24.58 -2.09
C TYR A 416 -23.48 -24.55 -0.75
N ARG A 417 -22.39 -25.32 -0.60
CA ARG A 417 -21.59 -25.38 0.63
C ARG A 417 -20.98 -24.01 1.00
N GLN A 418 -20.52 -23.23 0.03
CA GLN A 418 -20.03 -21.87 0.26
C GLN A 418 -21.16 -20.93 0.70
N THR A 419 -22.28 -20.91 -0.04
CA THR A 419 -23.47 -20.08 0.29
C THR A 419 -24.00 -20.40 1.69
N HIS A 420 -24.13 -21.70 2.01
CA HIS A 420 -24.52 -22.20 3.33
C HIS A 420 -23.60 -21.70 4.45
N TYR A 421 -22.29 -21.76 4.25
CA TYR A 421 -21.29 -21.27 5.21
C TYR A 421 -21.32 -19.75 5.40
N LEU A 422 -21.54 -18.99 4.32
CA LEU A 422 -21.69 -17.53 4.37
C LEU A 422 -22.98 -17.12 5.11
N LEU A 423 -24.11 -17.77 4.81
CA LEU A 423 -25.40 -17.51 5.47
C LEU A 423 -25.33 -17.78 6.99
N LYS A 424 -24.56 -18.77 7.44
CA LYS A 424 -24.33 -19.05 8.87
C LYS A 424 -23.56 -17.96 9.63
N GLN A 425 -23.00 -16.94 8.96
CA GLN A 425 -22.36 -15.79 9.60
C GLN A 425 -23.31 -14.60 9.79
N LEU A 426 -24.55 -14.68 9.28
CA LEU A 426 -25.58 -13.68 9.53
C LEU A 426 -26.11 -13.78 10.98
N PRO A 427 -26.39 -12.65 11.66
CA PRO A 427 -26.95 -12.68 13.01
C PRO A 427 -28.27 -13.45 13.10
N ALA A 428 -28.35 -14.43 14.00
CA ALA A 428 -29.51 -15.34 14.12
C ALA A 428 -30.87 -14.63 14.28
N HIS A 429 -30.88 -13.42 14.88
CA HIS A 429 -32.09 -12.60 15.03
C HIS A 429 -32.70 -12.09 13.72
N LEU A 430 -32.00 -12.25 12.58
CA LEU A 430 -32.53 -11.94 11.25
C LEU A 430 -33.45 -13.03 10.70
N GLY A 431 -33.52 -14.21 11.33
CA GLY A 431 -34.43 -15.29 10.93
C GLY A 431 -34.14 -15.91 9.56
N VAL A 432 -32.90 -15.78 9.05
CA VAL A 432 -32.46 -16.35 7.76
C VAL A 432 -32.26 -17.86 7.92
N GLN A 433 -33.38 -18.58 8.02
CA GLN A 433 -33.39 -19.96 8.49
C GLN A 433 -33.24 -21.01 7.39
N ARG A 434 -33.66 -20.75 6.15
CA ARG A 434 -33.77 -21.79 5.11
C ARG A 434 -33.22 -21.32 3.76
N LEU A 435 -32.23 -22.04 3.25
CA LEU A 435 -31.94 -22.14 1.81
C LEU A 435 -32.59 -23.46 1.35
N SER A 436 -33.57 -23.41 0.45
CA SER A 436 -34.18 -24.64 -0.06
C SER A 436 -33.19 -25.35 -0.98
N THR A 437 -32.69 -26.52 -0.57
CA THR A 437 -31.82 -27.38 -1.39
C THR A 437 -32.48 -27.65 -2.73
N SER A 438 -33.75 -28.07 -2.73
CA SER A 438 -34.48 -28.41 -3.95
C SER A 438 -34.56 -27.23 -4.93
N ASN A 439 -34.82 -26.01 -4.44
CA ASN A 439 -34.85 -24.84 -5.32
C ASN A 439 -33.43 -24.49 -5.83
N PHE A 440 -32.44 -24.42 -4.94
CA PHE A 440 -31.07 -24.02 -5.29
C PHE A 440 -30.44 -24.91 -6.39
N PHE A 441 -30.76 -26.20 -6.40
CA PHE A 441 -30.31 -27.12 -7.44
C PHE A 441 -31.22 -27.10 -8.68
N ASN A 442 -32.55 -27.17 -8.51
CA ASN A 442 -33.48 -27.24 -9.64
C ASN A 442 -33.54 -25.95 -10.48
N ASP A 443 -33.26 -24.78 -9.89
CA ASP A 443 -33.23 -23.48 -10.60
C ASP A 443 -32.01 -23.36 -11.56
N ILE A 444 -31.07 -24.32 -11.52
CA ILE A 444 -29.86 -24.34 -12.33
C ILE A 444 -29.98 -25.43 -13.41
N THR A 445 -29.67 -25.07 -14.66
CA THR A 445 -29.75 -26.01 -15.80
C THR A 445 -28.46 -26.03 -16.63
N TYR A 446 -28.09 -27.22 -17.09
CA TYR A 446 -26.91 -27.48 -17.91
C TYR A 446 -27.30 -28.28 -19.17
N LEU A 447 -26.33 -28.56 -20.05
CA LEU A 447 -26.52 -29.48 -21.17
C LEU A 447 -25.92 -30.84 -20.81
N ASN A 448 -26.67 -31.93 -20.98
CA ASN A 448 -26.14 -33.29 -20.87
C ASN A 448 -25.27 -33.66 -22.10
N GLU A 449 -24.71 -34.87 -22.12
CA GLU A 449 -23.91 -35.37 -23.25
C GLU A 449 -24.73 -35.44 -24.56
N GLU A 450 -26.04 -35.59 -24.44
CA GLU A 450 -27.01 -35.59 -25.54
C GLU A 450 -27.34 -34.18 -26.07
N GLY A 451 -26.87 -33.12 -25.39
CA GLY A 451 -27.12 -31.71 -25.75
C GLY A 451 -28.49 -31.16 -25.32
N GLU A 452 -29.26 -31.92 -24.54
CA GLU A 452 -30.54 -31.53 -23.96
C GLU A 452 -30.34 -30.66 -22.71
N ARG A 453 -31.21 -29.65 -22.52
CA ARG A 453 -31.16 -28.79 -21.33
C ARG A 453 -31.91 -29.44 -20.16
N VAL A 454 -31.17 -29.89 -19.16
CA VAL A 454 -31.69 -30.55 -17.96
C VAL A 454 -31.36 -29.75 -16.69
N ALA A 455 -32.15 -29.93 -15.63
CA ALA A 455 -31.89 -29.33 -14.32
C ALA A 455 -30.88 -30.16 -13.51
N VAL A 456 -30.20 -29.54 -12.54
CA VAL A 456 -29.36 -30.28 -11.58
C VAL A 456 -30.25 -30.94 -10.53
N GLU A 457 -30.04 -32.24 -10.29
CA GLU A 457 -30.81 -33.00 -9.30
C GLU A 457 -30.53 -32.50 -7.87
N ALA A 458 -31.59 -32.45 -7.04
CA ALA A 458 -31.49 -31.98 -5.67
C ALA A 458 -30.60 -32.90 -4.82
N TRP A 459 -29.50 -32.34 -4.28
CA TRP A 459 -28.55 -33.12 -3.49
C TRP A 459 -29.14 -33.56 -2.14
N GLU A 460 -29.62 -34.82 -2.07
CA GLU A 460 -30.25 -35.47 -0.91
C GLU A 460 -29.46 -35.27 0.41
N TRP A 461 -28.13 -35.27 0.34
CA TRP A 461 -27.22 -35.20 1.49
C TRP A 461 -26.64 -33.81 1.73
N ALA A 462 -27.26 -32.77 1.14
CA ALA A 462 -26.89 -31.38 1.40
C ALA A 462 -27.06 -31.03 2.89
N PRO A 463 -26.09 -30.33 3.52
CA PRO A 463 -26.24 -29.93 4.91
C PRO A 463 -27.41 -28.95 5.05
N PRO A 464 -28.35 -29.17 5.99
CA PRO A 464 -29.52 -28.32 6.14
C PRO A 464 -29.15 -26.92 6.65
N LEU A 465 -29.92 -25.92 6.23
CA LEU A 465 -29.98 -24.61 6.88
C LEU A 465 -31.21 -24.63 7.80
N GLY A 466 -30.96 -24.41 9.09
CA GLY A 466 -31.91 -24.68 10.16
C GLY A 466 -31.24 -25.47 11.29
N GLY A 467 -31.85 -25.49 12.47
CA GLY A 467 -31.43 -26.29 13.60
C GLY A 467 -32.52 -27.26 14.05
N GLU A 468 -32.09 -28.38 14.61
CA GLU A 468 -32.83 -29.28 15.51
C GLU A 468 -33.95 -30.19 14.93
N GLU A 469 -34.75 -29.80 13.93
CA GLU A 469 -35.91 -30.64 13.50
C GLU A 469 -35.70 -31.55 12.27
N GLU A 470 -35.02 -31.11 11.20
CA GLU A 470 -34.74 -31.97 10.02
C GLU A 470 -33.36 -32.66 10.07
N ASP A 471 -32.57 -32.40 11.12
CA ASP A 471 -31.14 -32.71 11.20
C ASP A 471 -30.82 -34.21 11.46
N VAL A 472 -31.83 -35.09 11.41
CA VAL A 472 -31.72 -36.52 11.77
C VAL A 472 -30.93 -37.30 10.71
N SER A 473 -31.33 -37.22 9.44
CA SER A 473 -30.74 -38.04 8.35
C SER A 473 -29.26 -37.72 8.12
N TRP A 474 -28.90 -36.43 8.09
CA TRP A 474 -27.52 -35.99 7.89
C TRP A 474 -26.62 -36.38 9.08
N ASN A 475 -27.09 -36.18 10.32
CA ASN A 475 -26.33 -36.62 11.49
C ASN A 475 -26.23 -38.14 11.60
N ASP A 476 -27.26 -38.90 11.25
CA ASP A 476 -27.21 -40.37 11.29
C ASP A 476 -26.37 -40.97 10.16
N GLY A 477 -26.40 -40.40 8.96
CA GLY A 477 -25.45 -40.69 7.90
C GLY A 477 -24.01 -40.43 8.36
N GLY A 478 -23.75 -39.25 8.93
CA GLY A 478 -22.45 -38.88 9.48
C GLY A 478 -22.01 -39.74 10.70
N ARG A 479 -22.94 -40.13 11.59
CA ARG A 479 -22.69 -41.04 12.72
C ARG A 479 -22.37 -42.45 12.22
N SER A 480 -23.14 -42.95 11.24
CA SER A 480 -22.93 -44.24 10.59
C SER A 480 -21.58 -44.29 9.86
N TYR A 481 -21.26 -43.27 9.06
CA TYR A 481 -19.96 -43.14 8.39
C TYR A 481 -18.81 -43.13 9.41
N ARG A 482 -18.82 -42.25 10.42
CA ARG A 482 -17.77 -42.22 11.47
C ARG A 482 -17.66 -43.55 12.21
N SER A 483 -18.78 -44.24 12.46
CA SER A 483 -18.80 -45.58 13.05
C SER A 483 -18.21 -46.65 12.12
N ALA A 484 -18.38 -46.53 10.80
CA ALA A 484 -17.77 -47.40 9.80
C ALA A 484 -16.26 -47.10 9.64
N THR A 485 -15.86 -45.83 9.61
CA THR A 485 -14.44 -45.41 9.55
C THR A 485 -13.69 -45.91 10.79
N ALA A 486 -14.20 -45.64 12.00
CA ALA A 486 -13.58 -46.12 13.24
C ALA A 486 -13.52 -47.66 13.32
N ARG A 487 -14.51 -48.36 12.75
CA ARG A 487 -14.46 -49.83 12.61
C ARG A 487 -13.38 -50.26 11.62
N ALA A 488 -13.25 -49.62 10.46
CA ALA A 488 -12.19 -49.91 9.50
C ALA A 488 -10.79 -49.63 10.08
N GLU A 489 -10.60 -48.47 10.72
CA GLU A 489 -9.37 -48.11 11.44
C GLU A 489 -9.01 -49.14 12.52
N SER A 490 -10.00 -49.61 13.30
CA SER A 490 -9.79 -50.68 14.29
C SER A 490 -9.48 -52.06 13.68
N ALA A 491 -9.98 -52.33 12.47
CA ALA A 491 -9.75 -53.59 11.75
C ALA A 491 -8.38 -53.64 11.07
N VAL A 492 -7.78 -52.47 10.78
CA VAL A 492 -6.39 -52.31 10.28
C VAL A 492 -5.40 -52.24 11.46
N GLY A 493 -5.76 -52.83 12.62
CA GLY A 493 -5.04 -52.72 13.88
C GLY A 493 -3.64 -53.34 13.90
N GLY A 494 -2.62 -52.56 13.54
CA GLY A 494 -1.21 -52.77 13.89
C GLY A 494 -0.76 -51.79 14.99
N PRO A 495 0.17 -52.16 15.90
CA PRO A 495 0.55 -51.32 17.04
C PRO A 495 1.40 -50.11 16.60
N SER A 496 0.84 -48.90 16.68
CA SER A 496 1.49 -47.64 16.31
C SER A 496 2.49 -47.12 17.36
N SER A 497 3.59 -47.84 17.48
CA SER A 497 4.86 -47.38 18.06
C SER A 497 5.99 -47.91 17.16
N THR A 498 7.08 -47.21 16.86
CA THR A 498 7.73 -46.07 17.55
C THR A 498 8.32 -45.06 16.53
N SER A 499 9.21 -44.19 17.04
CA SER A 499 10.09 -43.26 16.34
C SER A 499 10.98 -43.84 15.22
N ARG A 500 11.24 -43.01 14.20
CA ARG A 500 12.57 -42.67 13.62
C ARG A 500 13.61 -43.80 13.44
N ALA A 501 13.91 -44.14 12.18
CA ALA A 501 15.26 -44.26 11.56
C ALA A 501 15.30 -45.28 10.39
N GLU A 502 15.99 -44.88 9.30
CA GLU A 502 16.93 -45.63 8.43
C GLU A 502 16.69 -47.11 8.01
N GLY A 503 17.09 -47.43 6.77
CA GLY A 503 17.68 -48.76 6.47
C GLY A 503 17.01 -49.65 5.41
N THR A 504 17.21 -49.35 4.13
CA THR A 504 17.22 -50.34 3.02
C THR A 504 18.46 -51.28 3.11
N PRO A 505 18.63 -52.34 2.29
CA PRO A 505 17.72 -53.02 1.33
C PRO A 505 17.69 -54.57 1.44
N ARG A 506 16.84 -55.27 0.63
CA ARG A 506 17.27 -56.18 -0.48
C ARG A 506 16.19 -57.16 -0.98
N ASP A 507 16.16 -57.31 -2.31
CA ASP A 507 16.08 -58.54 -3.11
C ASP A 507 15.62 -59.84 -2.38
N THR A 508 14.61 -60.57 -2.87
CA THR A 508 14.80 -61.45 -4.04
C THR A 508 13.49 -61.98 -4.65
N ALA A 509 13.56 -62.25 -5.96
CA ALA A 509 12.52 -62.78 -6.83
C ALA A 509 11.95 -64.16 -6.47
N ARG A 510 10.73 -64.46 -6.98
CA ARG A 510 10.51 -65.55 -7.96
C ARG A 510 9.10 -65.60 -8.59
N GLN A 511 9.08 -65.94 -9.89
CA GLN A 511 8.13 -66.84 -10.60
C GLN A 511 6.60 -66.56 -10.48
N SER A 512 5.93 -66.06 -11.52
CA SER A 512 5.38 -66.78 -12.72
C SER A 512 4.00 -67.43 -12.48
N THR A 513 3.07 -67.59 -13.43
CA THR A 513 3.10 -67.73 -14.91
C THR A 513 1.82 -67.22 -15.59
N ALA A 514 1.89 -66.89 -16.90
CA ALA A 514 0.96 -67.16 -18.04
C ALA A 514 -0.60 -67.20 -17.85
N SER A 515 -1.46 -66.96 -18.85
CA SER A 515 -1.33 -66.79 -20.32
C SER A 515 -2.36 -65.73 -20.81
N GLY A 516 -2.24 -65.11 -22.01
CA GLY A 516 -2.71 -65.64 -23.32
C GLY A 516 -4.13 -65.14 -23.66
N SER A 517 -4.53 -64.75 -24.88
CA SER A 517 -3.86 -64.79 -26.21
C SER A 517 -4.56 -63.88 -27.25
N ILE A 518 -3.79 -63.28 -28.17
CA ILE A 518 -3.98 -63.16 -29.66
C ILE A 518 -5.40 -62.77 -30.18
N VAL A 519 -5.60 -61.69 -31.00
CA VAL A 519 -5.43 -61.53 -32.48
C VAL A 519 -5.30 -60.01 -32.78
N ARG A 520 -4.30 -59.44 -33.49
CA ARG A 520 -4.07 -59.33 -34.98
C ARG A 520 -5.13 -58.43 -35.71
N VAL A 521 -4.91 -57.67 -36.80
CA VAL A 521 -4.13 -57.86 -38.06
C VAL A 521 -3.84 -56.48 -38.77
N ASN A 522 -2.60 -56.22 -39.24
CA ASN A 522 -2.18 -55.34 -40.39
C ASN A 522 -2.47 -53.80 -40.36
N ALA A 523 -1.87 -52.88 -41.15
CA ALA A 523 -0.75 -52.77 -42.15
C ALA A 523 -0.63 -51.26 -42.58
N GLU A 524 0.22 -50.68 -43.46
CA GLU A 524 1.55 -50.84 -44.14
C GLU A 524 1.77 -49.52 -44.97
N ALA A 525 2.91 -49.07 -45.56
CA ALA A 525 4.35 -49.40 -45.56
C ALA A 525 5.14 -48.23 -46.27
N SER A 526 6.36 -48.48 -46.77
CA SER A 526 7.32 -47.61 -47.53
C SER A 526 8.14 -46.57 -46.71
N THR A 527 9.47 -46.38 -46.77
CA THR A 527 10.68 -46.90 -47.49
C THR A 527 11.33 -46.03 -48.59
N SER A 528 12.44 -45.34 -48.26
CA SER A 528 13.58 -44.95 -49.14
C SER A 528 14.63 -44.15 -48.31
N THR A 529 15.92 -44.00 -48.65
CA THR A 529 17.07 -44.93 -48.74
C THR A 529 18.34 -44.12 -49.15
N ASN A 530 19.25 -43.82 -48.19
CA ASN A 530 20.72 -43.59 -48.36
C ASN A 530 21.25 -42.47 -49.33
N PRO A 531 22.57 -42.12 -49.31
CA PRO A 531 23.68 -42.45 -48.38
C PRO A 531 24.42 -41.21 -47.78
N GLY A 532 25.45 -41.44 -46.93
CA GLY A 532 26.37 -40.40 -46.39
C GLY A 532 27.57 -40.05 -47.29
N PRO A 533 28.66 -39.40 -46.77
CA PRO A 533 29.65 -40.20 -46.00
C PRO A 533 30.53 -39.49 -44.93
N SER A 534 30.69 -40.18 -43.79
CA SER A 534 31.91 -40.35 -42.95
C SER A 534 32.91 -39.20 -42.65
N ARG A 535 33.28 -39.09 -41.36
CA ARG A 535 34.71 -39.08 -40.94
C ARG A 535 34.92 -39.80 -39.60
N LYS A 536 36.15 -40.26 -39.36
CA LYS A 536 36.49 -41.30 -38.37
C LYS A 536 36.95 -40.73 -37.02
N ARG A 537 36.48 -41.38 -35.95
CA ARG A 537 37.21 -41.86 -34.75
C ARG A 537 38.57 -41.24 -34.39
N CYS A 538 38.76 -41.01 -33.10
CA CYS A 538 39.90 -41.57 -32.37
C CYS A 538 39.46 -42.09 -30.99
N TRP A 539 40.25 -42.95 -30.35
CA TRP A 539 40.07 -43.44 -28.97
C TRP A 539 41.30 -43.05 -28.16
N VAL A 540 41.11 -42.63 -26.91
CA VAL A 540 42.16 -42.69 -25.87
C VAL A 540 41.53 -43.22 -24.59
N GLU A 541 42.08 -44.32 -24.10
CA GLU A 541 41.83 -44.93 -22.80
C GLU A 541 43.12 -44.78 -21.99
N ILE A 542 43.09 -44.30 -20.73
CA ILE A 542 44.11 -44.61 -19.70
C ILE A 542 43.70 -44.12 -18.29
N GLN A 543 43.60 -45.10 -17.39
CA GLN A 543 43.98 -45.15 -15.96
C GLN A 543 43.62 -44.02 -14.95
N THR A 544 42.90 -44.44 -13.91
CA THR A 544 42.83 -43.80 -12.59
C THR A 544 43.97 -44.25 -11.65
N PRO A 545 44.44 -43.38 -10.73
CA PRO A 545 45.17 -43.78 -9.52
C PRO A 545 44.28 -43.79 -8.25
N ARG A 546 44.70 -44.50 -7.20
CA ARG A 546 44.06 -44.57 -5.86
C ARG A 546 45.06 -44.20 -4.75
N PHE A 547 44.61 -43.55 -3.66
CA PHE A 547 45.09 -43.49 -2.25
C PHE A 547 44.64 -42.16 -1.61
N LEU A 548 44.34 -41.95 -0.31
CA LEU A 548 44.00 -42.74 0.90
C LEU A 548 42.80 -42.00 1.59
N LEU A 549 41.97 -42.50 2.51
CA LEU A 549 41.92 -43.67 3.41
C LEU A 549 42.70 -43.62 4.75
N ASP A 550 42.32 -42.71 5.68
CA ASP A 550 42.04 -43.05 7.12
C ASP A 550 41.71 -41.83 8.03
N LYS A 551 40.46 -41.68 8.50
CA LYS A 551 40.13 -40.85 9.70
C LYS A 551 38.76 -41.11 10.39
N ARG A 552 38.08 -42.24 10.13
CA ARG A 552 36.74 -42.54 10.74
C ARG A 552 36.67 -43.87 11.51
N ARG A 553 37.80 -44.32 12.08
CA ARG A 553 37.91 -45.62 12.78
C ARG A 553 38.37 -45.54 14.24
N LEU A 554 38.40 -44.36 14.88
CA LEU A 554 38.92 -44.19 16.25
C LEU A 554 37.92 -43.60 17.27
N GLU A 555 36.78 -43.04 16.84
CA GLU A 555 35.83 -42.39 17.76
C GLU A 555 34.66 -43.29 18.21
N ALA A 556 34.49 -44.45 17.56
CA ALA A 556 33.36 -45.35 17.81
C ALA A 556 33.49 -46.27 19.04
N GLU A 557 34.65 -46.29 19.71
CA GLU A 557 35.00 -47.33 20.69
C GLU A 557 35.01 -46.83 22.16
N ALA A 558 34.97 -45.51 22.39
CA ALA A 558 35.08 -44.90 23.72
C ALA A 558 33.80 -44.98 24.60
N ILE A 559 32.64 -45.37 24.03
CA ILE A 559 31.32 -45.28 24.71
C ILE A 559 30.89 -46.64 25.31
N ARG A 560 31.78 -47.64 25.38
CA ARG A 560 31.50 -48.98 25.96
C ARG A 560 32.34 -49.31 27.20
N GLN A 561 32.14 -48.56 28.29
CA GLN A 561 32.37 -49.06 29.67
C GLN A 561 31.63 -48.23 30.73
N GLY A 562 31.18 -48.89 31.80
CA GLY A 562 30.61 -48.24 33.00
C GLY A 562 31.69 -47.80 34.00
N GLU A 563 31.37 -47.38 35.23
CA GLU A 563 30.13 -47.60 36.00
C GLU A 563 29.88 -46.54 37.11
N ARG A 564 28.59 -46.45 37.51
CA ARG A 564 28.06 -46.20 38.88
C ARG A 564 28.46 -44.96 39.70
N ALA A 565 27.43 -44.17 40.01
CA ALA A 565 27.32 -43.40 41.25
C ALA A 565 26.76 -44.27 42.42
N PRO A 566 27.16 -43.97 43.67
CA PRO A 566 26.36 -44.20 44.89
C PRO A 566 26.28 -42.91 45.77
N LYS A 567 25.42 -42.64 46.78
CA LYS A 567 24.25 -43.19 47.53
C LYS A 567 23.69 -41.96 48.33
N ARG A 568 22.49 -41.82 48.94
CA ARG A 568 21.23 -42.57 49.23
C ARG A 568 20.11 -41.50 49.47
N LEU A 569 18.78 -41.75 49.40
CA LEU A 569 17.84 -42.19 50.47
C LEU A 569 18.01 -41.48 51.85
N ARG A 570 17.01 -41.15 52.71
CA ARG A 570 15.51 -41.33 52.81
C ARG A 570 15.01 -40.49 54.04
N THR A 571 13.74 -40.19 54.40
CA THR A 571 12.32 -40.33 53.92
C THR A 571 11.43 -39.29 54.66
N THR A 572 10.12 -39.18 54.32
CA THR A 572 8.99 -38.66 55.16
C THR A 572 9.02 -37.16 55.58
N GLY A 573 7.92 -36.49 55.96
CA GLY A 573 6.48 -36.84 55.94
C GLY A 573 5.60 -35.95 56.85
N SER A 574 4.33 -35.74 56.47
CA SER A 574 3.16 -35.25 57.26
C SER A 574 3.11 -33.84 57.92
N TYR A 575 2.12 -33.04 57.46
CA TYR A 575 1.03 -32.36 58.22
C TYR A 575 1.23 -31.27 59.32
N THR A 576 0.30 -30.29 59.27
CA THR A 576 -0.34 -29.47 60.35
C THR A 576 0.39 -28.33 61.11
N ALA A 577 0.00 -27.09 60.75
CA ALA A 577 -0.80 -26.14 61.55
C ALA A 577 -0.23 -25.30 62.74
N ASN A 578 -1.02 -24.26 63.07
CA ASN A 578 -1.10 -23.41 64.27
C ASN A 578 -0.17 -22.18 64.48
N HIS A 579 -0.81 -21.01 64.36
CA HIS A 579 -0.91 -19.89 65.32
C HIS A 579 0.21 -19.59 66.36
N GLY A 580 0.56 -18.30 66.43
CA GLY A 580 1.23 -17.63 67.57
C GLY A 580 2.38 -16.71 67.10
N GLY A 581 2.60 -15.51 67.63
CA GLY A 581 1.85 -14.78 68.66
C GLY A 581 2.30 -13.32 68.84
N LYS A 582 1.46 -12.54 69.52
CA LYS A 582 1.51 -11.09 69.81
C LYS A 582 2.80 -10.56 70.46
N GLY A 583 3.10 -9.28 70.21
CA GLY A 583 3.87 -8.38 71.08
C GLY A 583 4.36 -7.13 70.31
N SER A 584 3.87 -5.89 70.43
CA SER A 584 3.48 -5.01 71.56
C SER A 584 4.64 -4.19 72.15
N LEU A 585 4.52 -2.85 72.09
CA LEU A 585 5.32 -1.73 72.65
C LEU A 585 5.48 -0.64 71.56
N GLY A 586 5.38 0.68 71.81
CA GLY A 586 5.12 1.41 73.05
C GLY A 586 4.76 2.90 72.82
N LYS A 587 4.63 3.66 73.93
CA LYS A 587 4.37 5.13 74.02
C LYS A 587 5.57 5.93 73.45
N ALA A 588 5.61 7.26 73.26
CA ALA A 588 4.82 8.44 73.70
C ALA A 588 5.24 9.66 72.79
N ALA A 589 4.80 10.93 72.87
CA ALA A 589 3.70 11.69 73.51
C ALA A 589 3.72 13.15 72.95
N MET A 590 2.78 14.02 73.41
CA MET A 590 2.66 15.49 73.15
C MET A 590 2.21 15.91 71.74
N GLY A 591 1.39 16.96 71.56
CA GLY A 591 0.62 17.75 72.55
C GLY A 591 0.00 19.02 71.93
N GLU A 592 -1.13 19.47 72.49
CA GLU A 592 -1.70 20.85 72.44
C GLU A 592 -2.09 21.46 71.05
N ASP A 593 -3.20 22.19 70.84
CA ASP A 593 -4.28 22.62 71.76
C ASP A 593 -5.64 22.96 71.06
N GLU A 594 -6.70 23.04 71.90
CA GLU A 594 -7.94 23.89 71.94
C GLU A 594 -8.47 24.68 70.69
N TRP A 595 -9.73 25.14 70.51
CA TRP A 595 -11.04 25.23 71.23
C TRP A 595 -12.15 25.61 70.17
N ILE A 596 -13.48 25.65 70.36
CA ILE A 596 -14.48 24.97 71.21
C ILE A 596 -15.93 25.26 70.69
N SER A 597 -16.86 24.30 70.75
CA SER A 597 -18.34 24.47 70.55
C SER A 597 -18.82 24.92 69.14
N SER A 598 -20.12 24.95 68.78
CA SER A 598 -21.35 24.68 69.55
C SER A 598 -22.47 24.01 68.72
N ALA A 599 -23.58 23.70 69.41
CA ALA A 599 -24.89 23.26 68.91
C ALA A 599 -25.58 24.33 68.00
N SER A 600 -26.79 24.14 67.44
CA SER A 600 -27.89 23.24 67.83
C SER A 600 -28.89 22.94 66.69
N SER A 601 -29.79 21.98 66.97
CA SER A 601 -31.24 21.96 66.68
C SER A 601 -31.81 22.13 65.27
N ASP A 602 -32.98 21.57 64.92
CA ASP A 602 -33.74 20.35 65.31
C ASP A 602 -34.99 20.31 64.38
N ASP A 603 -35.73 19.20 64.37
CA ASP A 603 -37.08 18.99 63.79
C ASP A 603 -37.29 19.21 62.25
N ASP A 604 -38.11 18.44 61.52
CA ASP A 604 -38.23 16.97 61.44
C ASP A 604 -38.56 16.60 59.95
N LEU A 605 -39.54 15.82 59.45
CA LEU A 605 -40.67 15.02 59.97
C LEU A 605 -40.85 13.73 59.12
N GLU A 606 -41.73 12.86 59.59
CA GLU A 606 -42.30 11.65 58.97
C GLU A 606 -42.79 11.81 57.50
N THR A 607 -42.91 10.78 56.63
CA THR A 607 -42.76 9.29 56.68
C THR A 607 -42.58 8.76 55.22
N ALA A 608 -42.33 7.48 54.86
CA ALA A 608 -42.19 6.19 55.58
C ALA A 608 -41.36 5.14 54.78
N LYS A 609 -40.93 4.09 55.51
CA LYS A 609 -40.84 2.64 55.18
C LYS A 609 -41.18 2.21 53.72
N GLY A 610 -40.36 1.41 53.02
CA GLY A 610 -39.07 0.77 53.32
C GLY A 610 -38.74 -0.34 52.29
N GLY A 611 -37.59 -1.03 52.29
CA GLY A 611 -36.39 -0.86 53.11
C GLY A 611 -35.37 -2.02 52.96
N LYS A 612 -34.16 -1.82 53.49
CA LYS A 612 -33.01 -2.77 53.59
C LYS A 612 -32.32 -3.21 52.26
N GLY A 613 -31.00 -3.07 52.10
CA GLY A 613 -30.07 -2.31 52.95
C GLY A 613 -28.55 -2.50 52.72
N LYS A 614 -27.81 -1.73 53.51
CA LYS A 614 -26.39 -1.87 53.95
C LYS A 614 -25.24 -1.88 52.91
N GLY A 615 -24.54 -0.74 52.87
CA GLY A 615 -23.06 -0.68 52.79
C GLY A 615 -22.45 -0.33 51.43
N GLY A 616 -21.56 0.67 51.30
CA GLY A 616 -21.13 1.68 52.28
C GLY A 616 -20.04 2.62 51.75
N THR A 617 -19.94 3.83 52.34
CA THR A 617 -18.75 4.70 52.58
C THR A 617 -17.48 4.56 51.70
N LYS A 618 -16.78 5.63 51.26
CA LYS A 618 -16.84 7.08 51.60
C LYS A 618 -15.92 7.93 50.68
N GLY A 619 -16.26 9.22 50.50
CA GLY A 619 -15.34 10.38 50.36
C GLY A 619 -14.61 10.59 49.03
N LYS A 620 -14.45 11.79 48.41
CA LYS A 620 -14.45 13.25 48.75
C LYS A 620 -13.05 13.88 48.70
N GLY A 621 -12.94 15.04 48.03
CA GLY A 621 -11.73 15.86 47.83
C GLY A 621 -11.36 15.91 46.33
N LYS A 622 -11.32 17.03 45.58
CA LYS A 622 -11.05 18.47 45.85
C LYS A 622 -9.69 18.70 46.53
N GLY A 623 -8.79 19.54 46.00
CA GLY A 623 -8.82 20.36 44.77
C GLY A 623 -7.71 21.46 44.79
N VAL A 624 -7.89 22.55 44.03
CA VAL A 624 -7.04 23.79 44.00
C VAL A 624 -5.66 23.59 43.32
N VAL A 625 -5.28 24.15 42.15
CA VAL A 625 -5.47 25.47 41.46
C VAL A 625 -4.44 26.55 41.82
N LYS A 626 -3.53 26.89 40.86
CA LYS A 626 -3.02 28.24 40.50
C LYS A 626 -2.01 28.12 39.32
N ARG A 627 -2.14 28.86 38.20
CA ARG A 627 -1.66 30.24 37.87
C ARG A 627 -0.11 30.32 37.71
N GLN A 628 0.51 31.09 36.80
CA GLN A 628 0.05 32.04 35.74
C GLN A 628 1.21 32.44 34.78
N ARG A 629 0.92 33.31 33.78
CA ARG A 629 1.82 34.03 32.83
C ARG A 629 2.29 33.21 31.60
N THR A 630 2.26 33.63 30.31
CA THR A 630 2.02 34.86 29.49
C THR A 630 3.26 35.49 28.83
N LYS A 631 3.11 35.92 27.55
CA LYS A 631 4.03 36.68 26.66
C LYS A 631 5.17 35.86 25.99
N ALA A 632 5.64 36.17 24.76
CA ALA A 632 5.08 36.98 23.65
C ALA A 632 5.86 36.85 22.31
N SER A 633 5.15 36.95 21.18
CA SER A 633 5.49 37.65 19.90
C SER A 633 6.80 37.37 19.08
N LYS A 634 6.65 37.51 17.74
CA LYS A 634 7.67 37.62 16.66
C LYS A 634 8.32 36.28 16.21
N GLY A 635 8.73 36.10 14.95
CA GLY A 635 8.74 37.02 13.79
C GLY A 635 8.91 36.31 12.42
N LYS A 636 8.85 37.09 11.31
CA LYS A 636 8.79 36.62 9.90
C LYS A 636 10.16 36.27 9.28
N GLY A 637 10.18 35.45 8.21
CA GLY A 637 11.03 35.74 7.03
C GLY A 637 11.49 34.60 6.10
N LYS A 638 10.99 34.60 4.84
CA LYS A 638 11.70 34.33 3.55
C LYS A 638 12.43 32.97 3.34
N GLU A 639 12.79 32.48 2.13
CA GLU A 639 12.57 32.92 0.73
C GLU A 639 12.50 31.71 -0.24
N SER A 640 12.23 31.94 -1.54
CA SER A 640 11.97 30.90 -2.54
C SER A 640 13.21 30.36 -3.29
N LYS A 641 13.34 29.04 -3.38
CA LYS A 641 14.19 28.29 -4.34
C LYS A 641 13.54 26.92 -4.63
N ASN A 642 12.83 26.73 -5.76
CA ASN A 642 12.28 25.39 -6.06
C ASN A 642 11.89 25.08 -7.53
N THR A 643 12.52 25.69 -8.55
CA THR A 643 12.22 25.39 -9.97
C THR A 643 13.24 24.50 -10.69
N GLN A 644 14.49 24.40 -10.20
CA GLN A 644 15.47 23.43 -10.73
C GLN A 644 15.31 22.03 -10.09
N SER A 645 14.86 21.98 -8.83
CA SER A 645 14.70 20.74 -8.06
C SER A 645 13.67 19.79 -8.66
N GLU A 646 12.54 20.29 -9.17
CA GLU A 646 11.48 19.46 -9.77
C GLU A 646 11.90 18.82 -11.11
N VAL A 647 12.72 19.53 -11.89
CA VAL A 647 13.30 19.00 -13.14
C VAL A 647 14.29 17.88 -12.83
N LEU A 648 15.21 18.11 -11.88
CA LEU A 648 16.18 17.11 -11.44
C LEU A 648 15.50 15.89 -10.78
N ALA A 649 14.45 16.10 -9.98
CA ALA A 649 13.67 15.02 -9.37
C ALA A 649 13.00 14.12 -10.43
N SER A 650 12.55 14.71 -11.55
CA SER A 650 12.01 13.95 -12.68
C SER A 650 13.08 13.14 -13.40
N GLN A 651 14.28 13.71 -13.59
CA GLN A 651 15.43 13.03 -14.20
C GLN A 651 15.99 11.89 -13.32
N GLY A 652 15.63 11.84 -12.04
CA GLY A 652 15.97 10.77 -11.08
C GLY A 652 15.51 9.34 -11.43
N PHE A 653 14.79 9.15 -12.54
CA PHE A 653 14.61 7.82 -13.15
C PHE A 653 15.76 7.47 -14.09
N VAL A 654 16.06 8.31 -15.08
CA VAL A 654 17.19 8.09 -16.02
C VAL A 654 18.52 8.07 -15.27
N PHE A 655 18.71 8.94 -14.27
CA PHE A 655 19.90 8.94 -13.41
C PHE A 655 20.10 7.64 -12.59
N ARG A 656 19.16 6.70 -12.55
CA ARG A 656 19.43 5.36 -12.00
C ARG A 656 20.34 4.51 -12.90
N LEU A 657 20.50 4.83 -14.19
CA LEU A 657 21.62 4.29 -14.98
C LEU A 657 22.99 4.73 -14.47
N MET A 658 23.11 5.76 -13.62
CA MET A 658 24.40 6.02 -12.94
C MET A 658 24.67 5.05 -11.80
N ASN A 659 23.64 4.36 -11.26
CA ASN A 659 23.85 3.25 -10.30
C ASN A 659 24.29 1.95 -11.00
N PHE A 660 24.55 2.00 -12.31
CA PHE A 660 25.27 0.98 -13.08
C PHE A 660 26.79 1.06 -12.80
N SER A 661 27.27 2.08 -12.06
CA SER A 661 28.65 2.26 -11.58
C SER A 661 29.00 1.32 -10.42
N ASP A 662 28.63 0.06 -10.55
CA ASP A 662 29.00 -1.00 -9.63
C ASP A 662 29.21 -2.29 -10.42
N ALA A 663 30.46 -2.71 -10.47
CA ALA A 663 30.95 -3.96 -11.03
C ALA A 663 30.10 -5.18 -10.62
N SER A 664 29.47 -5.15 -9.44
CA SER A 664 28.57 -6.21 -8.95
C SER A 664 27.42 -6.53 -9.91
N HIS A 665 26.96 -5.54 -10.68
CA HIS A 665 25.88 -5.73 -11.65
C HIS A 665 26.41 -6.40 -12.92
N VAL A 666 27.52 -5.92 -13.50
CA VAL A 666 28.11 -6.51 -14.72
C VAL A 666 28.53 -7.97 -14.47
N HIS A 667 29.18 -8.23 -13.33
CA HIS A 667 29.56 -9.56 -12.86
C HIS A 667 28.35 -10.47 -12.62
N ALA A 668 27.22 -9.95 -12.11
CA ALA A 668 26.00 -10.75 -11.94
C ALA A 668 25.38 -11.14 -13.29
N GLU A 669 25.44 -10.27 -14.30
CA GLU A 669 24.97 -10.57 -15.66
C GLU A 669 25.90 -11.56 -16.39
N LEU A 670 27.22 -11.49 -16.17
CA LEU A 670 28.20 -12.49 -16.61
C LEU A 670 27.93 -13.88 -16.00
N ASN A 671 27.80 -13.98 -14.67
CA ASN A 671 27.58 -15.25 -13.98
C ASN A 671 26.34 -16.01 -14.49
N LYS A 672 25.25 -15.27 -14.76
CA LYS A 672 24.02 -15.82 -15.31
C LYS A 672 24.22 -16.37 -16.73
N LEU A 673 24.95 -15.65 -17.58
CA LEU A 673 25.28 -16.10 -18.93
C LEU A 673 26.11 -17.38 -18.92
N LEU A 674 27.14 -17.46 -18.07
CA LEU A 674 27.94 -18.69 -17.90
C LEU A 674 27.09 -19.88 -17.43
N ALA A 675 26.20 -19.67 -16.45
CA ALA A 675 25.30 -20.71 -15.97
C ALA A 675 24.32 -21.21 -17.06
N GLY A 676 23.81 -20.30 -17.90
CA GLY A 676 22.96 -20.66 -19.04
C GLY A 676 23.71 -21.44 -20.13
N ALA A 677 24.94 -21.02 -20.47
CA ALA A 677 25.74 -21.60 -21.54
C ALA A 677 26.01 -23.11 -21.35
N GLN A 678 26.10 -23.59 -20.10
CA GLN A 678 26.33 -25.01 -19.78
C GLN A 678 25.11 -25.93 -20.04
N THR A 679 23.97 -25.40 -20.48
CA THR A 679 22.68 -26.14 -20.47
C THR A 679 21.92 -26.19 -21.80
N ILE A 680 22.44 -25.59 -22.88
CA ILE A 680 21.71 -25.42 -24.14
C ILE A 680 21.57 -26.76 -24.91
N PRO A 681 20.35 -27.26 -25.19
CA PRO A 681 20.15 -28.36 -26.13
C PRO A 681 20.33 -27.87 -27.57
N THR A 682 21.04 -28.63 -28.41
CA THR A 682 21.28 -28.32 -29.83
C THR A 682 20.00 -28.34 -30.68
N ASP A 683 18.93 -28.94 -30.15
CA ASP A 683 17.69 -29.32 -30.83
C ASP A 683 16.76 -28.13 -31.17
N MET A 684 16.94 -26.97 -30.54
CA MET A 684 16.01 -25.82 -30.60
C MET A 684 16.49 -24.61 -31.43
N ALA A 685 17.68 -24.66 -32.03
CA ALA A 685 18.26 -23.48 -32.71
C ALA A 685 17.49 -22.99 -33.95
N VAL A 686 16.76 -23.89 -34.62
CA VAL A 686 16.29 -23.73 -36.01
C VAL A 686 15.23 -22.63 -36.19
N ASP A 687 14.42 -22.31 -35.18
CA ASP A 687 13.37 -21.28 -35.25
C ASP A 687 13.92 -19.85 -34.95
N VAL A 688 15.14 -19.76 -34.40
CA VAL A 688 15.74 -18.47 -33.99
C VAL A 688 16.48 -17.80 -35.15
N GLU A 689 17.15 -18.58 -36.01
CA GLU A 689 17.89 -18.09 -37.18
C GLU A 689 16.93 -17.51 -38.24
N GLU A 690 15.79 -18.18 -38.53
CA GLU A 690 14.81 -17.66 -39.48
C GLU A 690 14.19 -16.32 -39.01
N TYR A 691 14.06 -16.11 -37.70
CA TYR A 691 13.63 -14.81 -37.18
C TYR A 691 14.68 -13.72 -37.42
N ASP A 692 15.97 -14.02 -37.25
CA ASP A 692 17.05 -13.04 -37.38
C ASP A 692 17.30 -12.65 -38.85
N ASP A 693 17.25 -13.59 -39.78
CA ASP A 693 17.28 -13.30 -41.22
C ASP A 693 16.12 -12.36 -41.63
N ARG A 694 14.91 -12.59 -41.10
CA ARG A 694 13.74 -11.71 -41.31
C ARG A 694 13.93 -10.33 -40.66
N TYR A 695 14.59 -10.27 -39.51
CA TYR A 695 14.82 -9.04 -38.73
C TYR A 695 15.87 -8.12 -39.37
N GLU A 696 17.01 -8.67 -39.79
CA GLU A 696 18.04 -7.90 -40.50
C GLU A 696 17.64 -7.59 -41.94
N GLY A 697 16.93 -8.48 -42.63
CA GLY A 697 16.29 -8.18 -43.92
C GLY A 697 15.31 -7.00 -43.82
N THR A 698 14.46 -6.98 -42.78
CA THR A 698 13.58 -5.85 -42.45
C THR A 698 14.36 -4.57 -42.21
N THR A 699 15.47 -4.65 -41.47
CA THR A 699 16.29 -3.48 -41.12
C THR A 699 16.96 -2.87 -42.34
N SER A 700 17.57 -3.70 -43.19
CA SER A 700 18.15 -3.27 -44.47
C SER A 700 17.12 -2.56 -45.37
N MET A 701 15.85 -2.99 -45.35
CA MET A 701 14.75 -2.32 -46.07
C MET A 701 14.35 -0.97 -45.45
N ILE A 702 14.38 -0.83 -44.12
CA ILE A 702 14.13 0.44 -43.41
C ILE A 702 15.18 1.48 -43.77
N GLU A 703 16.44 1.07 -43.94
CA GLU A 703 17.55 1.97 -44.24
C GLU A 703 17.66 2.31 -45.74
N SER A 704 17.41 1.33 -46.63
CA SER A 704 17.60 1.50 -48.08
C SER A 704 16.42 2.15 -48.82
N ASP A 705 15.17 1.87 -48.43
CA ASP A 705 13.97 2.55 -48.92
C ASP A 705 12.96 2.73 -47.79
N PRO A 706 13.15 3.73 -46.90
CA PRO A 706 12.26 3.98 -45.76
C PRO A 706 10.79 4.23 -46.14
N LEU A 707 10.49 4.56 -47.39
CA LEU A 707 9.16 5.01 -47.81
C LEU A 707 8.40 3.96 -48.65
N SER A 708 9.02 2.82 -48.96
CA SER A 708 8.39 1.74 -49.72
C SER A 708 7.21 1.10 -48.95
N LEU A 709 6.24 0.55 -49.69
CA LEU A 709 5.16 -0.26 -49.11
C LEU A 709 5.68 -1.56 -48.49
N ASN A 710 6.80 -2.09 -49.00
CA ASN A 710 7.44 -3.28 -48.44
C ASN A 710 8.05 -2.96 -47.07
N THR A 711 8.54 -1.74 -46.87
CA THR A 711 9.13 -1.25 -45.63
C THR A 711 8.06 -0.95 -44.57
N VAL A 712 6.92 -0.35 -44.97
CA VAL A 712 5.73 -0.24 -44.11
C VAL A 712 5.33 -1.62 -43.57
N ARG A 713 5.29 -2.63 -44.44
CA ARG A 713 4.99 -4.01 -44.07
C ARG A 713 6.06 -4.63 -43.18
N ALA A 714 7.34 -4.50 -43.52
CA ALA A 714 8.43 -5.09 -42.73
C ALA A 714 8.48 -4.51 -41.31
N VAL A 715 8.26 -3.19 -41.15
CA VAL A 715 8.11 -2.55 -39.83
C VAL A 715 6.89 -3.07 -39.06
N PHE A 716 5.79 -3.38 -39.74
CA PHE A 716 4.61 -4.00 -39.12
C PHE A 716 4.89 -5.45 -38.67
N ASP A 717 5.49 -6.26 -39.54
CA ASP A 717 5.82 -7.66 -39.27
C ASP A 717 6.85 -7.75 -38.12
N MET A 718 7.84 -6.85 -38.07
CA MET A 718 8.78 -6.67 -36.94
C MET A 718 8.07 -6.28 -35.63
N LYS A 719 7.03 -5.43 -35.68
CA LYS A 719 6.23 -5.10 -34.50
C LYS A 719 5.52 -6.35 -33.97
N GLN A 720 4.81 -7.09 -34.83
CA GLN A 720 4.13 -8.33 -34.44
C GLN A 720 5.12 -9.37 -33.87
N GLY A 721 6.27 -9.55 -34.52
CA GLY A 721 7.35 -10.40 -34.02
C GLY A 721 7.83 -9.99 -32.63
N SER A 722 8.04 -8.69 -32.39
CA SER A 722 8.46 -8.18 -31.08
C SER A 722 7.42 -8.38 -29.97
N ASP A 723 6.14 -8.24 -30.28
CA ASP A 723 5.04 -8.47 -29.32
C ASP A 723 4.83 -9.98 -29.06
N ALA A 724 5.07 -10.83 -30.07
CA ALA A 724 5.01 -12.29 -29.94
C ALA A 724 6.20 -12.86 -29.13
N ILE A 725 7.42 -12.38 -29.41
CA ILE A 725 8.62 -12.72 -28.63
C ILE A 725 8.42 -12.39 -27.15
N TYR A 726 7.82 -11.23 -26.84
CA TYR A 726 7.50 -10.85 -25.45
C TYR A 726 6.55 -11.85 -24.75
N ALA A 727 5.71 -12.58 -25.49
CA ALA A 727 4.85 -13.63 -24.96
C ALA A 727 5.54 -15.01 -24.82
N MET A 728 6.72 -15.21 -25.43
CA MET A 728 7.43 -16.51 -25.49
C MET A 728 8.58 -16.64 -24.46
N VAL A 729 8.85 -15.60 -23.65
CA VAL A 729 10.04 -15.49 -22.78
C VAL A 729 10.02 -16.47 -21.58
N GLN A 730 10.32 -17.76 -21.82
CA GLN A 730 10.36 -18.80 -20.77
C GLN A 730 11.48 -19.85 -20.87
N GLN A 731 12.25 -19.99 -21.97
CA GLN A 731 13.00 -21.25 -22.21
C GLN A 731 14.53 -21.20 -22.40
N SER A 732 15.19 -20.03 -22.44
CA SER A 732 16.66 -19.96 -22.23
C SER A 732 17.09 -18.54 -21.86
N GLU A 733 17.96 -18.37 -20.87
CA GLU A 733 18.37 -17.03 -20.43
C GLU A 733 19.15 -16.27 -21.51
N TYR A 734 20.08 -16.91 -22.23
CA TYR A 734 20.80 -16.27 -23.34
C TYR A 734 19.83 -15.85 -24.47
N ALA A 735 18.88 -16.71 -24.82
CA ALA A 735 17.86 -16.40 -25.84
C ALA A 735 16.97 -15.23 -25.38
N ASN A 736 16.46 -15.26 -24.15
CA ASN A 736 15.67 -14.17 -23.55
C ASN A 736 16.42 -12.83 -23.62
N ARG A 737 17.73 -12.83 -23.36
CA ARG A 737 18.58 -11.63 -23.40
C ARG A 737 18.78 -11.08 -24.81
N GLN A 738 19.04 -11.95 -25.80
CA GLN A 738 19.09 -11.54 -27.20
C GLN A 738 17.71 -11.04 -27.68
N HIS A 739 16.61 -11.66 -27.24
CA HIS A 739 15.25 -11.18 -27.47
C HIS A 739 14.97 -9.79 -26.86
N HIS A 740 15.47 -9.50 -25.65
CA HIS A 740 15.38 -8.16 -25.04
C HIS A 740 16.11 -7.10 -25.89
N LYS A 741 17.33 -7.41 -26.36
CA LYS A 741 18.10 -6.56 -27.31
C LYS A 741 17.33 -6.34 -28.62
N ARG A 742 16.84 -7.41 -29.26
CA ARG A 742 16.04 -7.32 -30.51
C ARG A 742 14.77 -6.47 -30.33
N TYR A 743 14.07 -6.58 -29.19
CA TYR A 743 12.90 -5.74 -28.89
C TYR A 743 13.28 -4.25 -28.74
N ALA A 744 14.33 -3.95 -27.97
CA ALA A 744 14.82 -2.59 -27.78
C ALA A 744 15.25 -1.96 -29.13
N LEU A 745 16.04 -2.67 -29.92
CA LEU A 745 16.48 -2.26 -31.24
C LEU A 745 15.30 -2.13 -32.23
N ALA A 746 14.29 -2.99 -32.17
CA ALA A 746 13.08 -2.86 -32.99
C ALA A 746 12.34 -1.53 -32.71
N LYS A 747 12.23 -1.14 -31.43
CA LYS A 747 11.64 0.15 -31.02
C LYS A 747 12.47 1.35 -31.50
N LEU A 748 13.79 1.25 -31.43
CA LEU A 748 14.71 2.27 -31.96
C LEU A 748 14.61 2.41 -33.48
N ARG A 749 14.75 1.31 -34.23
CA ARG A 749 14.65 1.26 -35.70
C ARG A 749 13.29 1.78 -36.17
N THR A 750 12.20 1.42 -35.46
CA THR A 750 10.85 1.99 -35.64
C THR A 750 10.78 3.51 -35.44
N TRP A 751 11.43 4.05 -34.40
CA TRP A 751 11.43 5.49 -34.16
C TRP A 751 12.28 6.26 -35.19
N LYS A 752 13.47 5.73 -35.56
CA LYS A 752 14.30 6.25 -36.67
C LYS A 752 13.48 6.29 -37.99
N TRP A 753 12.63 5.29 -38.25
CA TRP A 753 11.70 5.27 -39.38
C TRP A 753 10.57 6.33 -39.31
N LEU A 754 9.90 6.49 -38.16
CA LEU A 754 8.91 7.56 -37.99
C LEU A 754 9.52 8.97 -38.18
N ARG A 755 10.78 9.13 -37.80
CA ARG A 755 11.55 10.36 -38.04
C ARG A 755 11.82 10.59 -39.53
N SER A 756 12.25 9.58 -40.28
CA SER A 756 12.51 9.73 -41.73
C SER A 756 11.21 9.97 -42.52
N ILE A 757 10.07 9.40 -42.09
CA ILE A 757 8.74 9.75 -42.61
C ILE A 757 8.46 11.25 -42.42
N ARG A 758 8.71 11.81 -41.23
CA ARG A 758 8.50 13.24 -40.94
C ARG A 758 9.38 14.13 -41.82
N GLU A 759 10.65 13.78 -41.95
CA GLU A 759 11.62 14.53 -42.75
C GLU A 759 11.27 14.47 -44.25
N ALA A 760 10.82 13.31 -44.75
CA ALA A 760 10.29 13.15 -46.11
C ALA A 760 8.97 13.91 -46.33
N ALA A 761 8.07 13.96 -45.35
CA ALA A 761 6.84 14.76 -45.40
C ALA A 761 7.18 16.26 -45.55
N CYS A 762 8.13 16.78 -44.77
CA CYS A 762 8.62 18.16 -44.91
C CYS A 762 9.16 18.45 -46.33
N VAL A 763 9.90 17.52 -46.94
CA VAL A 763 10.38 17.67 -48.33
C VAL A 763 9.22 17.65 -49.33
N LEU A 764 8.21 16.80 -49.12
CA LEU A 764 7.03 16.71 -49.98
C LEU A 764 6.12 17.93 -49.91
N ILE A 765 5.90 18.51 -48.72
CA ILE A 765 5.12 19.74 -48.53
C ILE A 765 5.76 20.90 -49.31
N LYS A 766 7.09 21.03 -49.23
CA LYS A 766 7.87 22.07 -49.94
C LYS A 766 7.83 21.99 -51.47
N LYS A 767 7.48 20.84 -52.06
CA LYS A 767 7.22 20.71 -53.52
C LYS A 767 5.86 21.30 -53.93
N GLY A 768 4.97 21.58 -52.98
CA GLY A 768 3.67 22.19 -53.19
C GLY A 768 2.62 21.26 -53.84
N LYS A 769 1.34 21.64 -53.68
CA LYS A 769 0.17 20.83 -54.10
C LYS A 769 0.20 20.41 -55.57
N ALA A 770 0.75 21.25 -56.46
CA ALA A 770 0.84 20.95 -57.89
C ALA A 770 1.74 19.74 -58.19
N SER A 771 2.86 19.60 -57.45
CA SER A 771 3.69 18.39 -57.53
C SER A 771 3.00 17.20 -56.88
N LEU A 772 2.37 17.40 -55.71
CA LEU A 772 1.72 16.35 -54.94
C LEU A 772 0.53 15.69 -55.66
N ARG A 773 -0.17 16.41 -56.54
CA ARG A 773 -1.25 15.84 -57.37
C ARG A 773 -0.78 14.76 -58.36
N ASN A 774 0.51 14.76 -58.71
CA ASN A 774 1.12 13.77 -59.61
C ASN A 774 1.93 12.70 -58.85
N GLU A 775 2.07 12.84 -57.53
CA GLU A 775 2.83 11.95 -56.66
C GLU A 775 2.07 10.64 -56.41
N LYS A 776 2.75 9.50 -56.60
CA LYS A 776 2.14 8.16 -56.58
C LYS A 776 2.45 7.37 -55.32
N SER A 777 3.38 7.84 -54.48
CA SER A 777 3.62 7.28 -53.14
C SER A 777 2.40 7.47 -52.22
N TRP A 778 2.25 6.58 -51.23
CA TRP A 778 1.23 6.70 -50.19
C TRP A 778 1.46 7.97 -49.35
N LEU A 779 2.72 8.31 -49.07
CA LEU A 779 3.09 9.48 -48.28
C LEU A 779 2.69 10.79 -48.98
N GLY A 780 2.92 10.92 -50.29
CA GLY A 780 2.48 12.10 -51.04
C GLY A 780 0.96 12.26 -51.07
N ARG A 781 0.20 11.15 -51.18
CA ARG A 781 -1.27 11.17 -51.05
C ARG A 781 -1.72 11.56 -49.65
N LEU A 782 -1.08 11.06 -48.59
CA LEU A 782 -1.37 11.43 -47.21
C LEU A 782 -1.07 12.91 -46.93
N VAL A 783 0.10 13.40 -47.33
CA VAL A 783 0.45 14.83 -47.23
C VAL A 783 -0.57 15.70 -47.98
N LEU A 784 -0.99 15.30 -49.19
CA LEU A 784 -1.99 16.03 -49.96
C LEU A 784 -3.38 16.03 -49.28
N GLN A 785 -3.81 14.90 -48.72
CA GLN A 785 -5.06 14.81 -47.96
C GLN A 785 -5.01 15.65 -46.69
N LEU A 786 -3.90 15.63 -45.94
CA LEU A 786 -3.72 16.45 -44.74
C LEU A 786 -3.67 17.95 -45.04
N ILE A 787 -3.10 18.37 -46.17
CA ILE A 787 -3.17 19.76 -46.64
C ILE A 787 -4.63 20.15 -46.94
N TYR A 788 -5.39 19.35 -47.67
CA TYR A 788 -6.80 19.65 -47.92
C TYR A 788 -7.65 19.62 -46.62
N ALA A 789 -7.34 18.71 -45.70
CA ALA A 789 -7.97 18.60 -44.39
C ALA A 789 -7.68 19.80 -43.47
N HIS A 790 -6.50 20.40 -43.57
CA HIS A 790 -6.13 21.60 -42.83
C HIS A 790 -6.78 22.87 -43.41
N GLU A 791 -6.89 22.94 -44.74
CA GLU A 791 -7.50 24.06 -45.46
C GLU A 791 -9.04 24.02 -45.50
N SER A 792 -9.66 22.85 -45.27
CA SER A 792 -11.12 22.75 -45.24
C SER A 792 -11.69 23.42 -43.99
N SER A 793 -12.94 23.87 -44.09
CA SER A 793 -13.73 24.28 -42.93
C SER A 793 -14.23 23.09 -42.08
N GLU A 794 -13.83 21.86 -42.41
CA GLU A 794 -14.19 20.68 -41.62
C GLU A 794 -13.34 20.61 -40.36
N ARG A 795 -14.02 20.35 -39.26
CA ARG A 795 -13.42 20.36 -37.92
C ARG A 795 -12.73 19.04 -37.55
N TYR A 796 -13.17 17.96 -38.19
CA TYR A 796 -12.75 16.58 -37.96
C TYR A 796 -12.74 15.77 -39.27
N PRO A 797 -11.99 16.18 -40.31
CA PRO A 797 -11.82 15.37 -41.51
C PRO A 797 -11.17 14.02 -41.17
N THR A 798 -11.75 12.96 -41.73
CA THR A 798 -11.34 11.57 -41.49
C THR A 798 -10.53 11.05 -42.67
N ILE A 799 -9.34 10.52 -42.41
CA ILE A 799 -8.43 9.95 -43.42
C ILE A 799 -8.25 8.46 -43.14
N SER A 800 -8.74 7.64 -44.05
CA SER A 800 -8.55 6.18 -44.00
C SER A 800 -7.23 5.76 -44.64
N SER A 801 -6.55 4.79 -44.04
CA SER A 801 -5.25 4.26 -44.52
C SER A 801 -5.34 3.75 -45.97
N GLY A 802 -6.40 2.98 -46.27
CA GLY A 802 -6.67 2.48 -47.62
C GLY A 802 -6.87 3.59 -48.66
N ALA A 803 -7.43 4.74 -48.28
CA ALA A 803 -7.70 5.87 -49.19
C ALA A 803 -6.41 6.58 -49.63
N VAL A 804 -5.33 6.52 -48.85
CA VAL A 804 -3.99 6.95 -49.25
C VAL A 804 -3.14 5.81 -49.83
N GLY A 805 -3.66 4.58 -49.86
CA GLY A 805 -2.92 3.38 -50.26
C GLY A 805 -1.82 2.99 -49.28
N PHE A 806 -2.01 3.26 -47.99
CA PHE A 806 -1.20 2.70 -46.90
C PHE A 806 -1.87 1.41 -46.43
N HIS A 807 -1.21 0.27 -46.69
CA HIS A 807 -1.79 -1.04 -46.40
C HIS A 807 -1.54 -1.46 -44.95
N VAL A 808 -2.57 -1.38 -44.12
CA VAL A 808 -2.67 -2.15 -42.86
C VAL A 808 -3.45 -3.45 -43.09
N PRO A 809 -3.28 -4.48 -42.24
CA PRO A 809 -4.10 -5.68 -42.31
C PRO A 809 -5.61 -5.42 -42.13
N PRO A 810 -6.50 -6.28 -42.69
CA PRO A 810 -7.96 -6.11 -42.63
C PRO A 810 -8.57 -6.02 -41.22
N GLU A 811 -7.87 -6.50 -40.20
CA GLU A 811 -8.24 -6.46 -38.78
C GLU A 811 -7.75 -5.18 -38.04
N MET A 812 -6.98 -4.31 -38.71
CA MET A 812 -6.52 -3.02 -38.18
C MET A 812 -6.85 -1.75 -39.01
N PRO A 813 -7.91 -1.67 -39.86
CA PRO A 813 -8.32 -0.40 -40.46
C PRO A 813 -8.86 0.53 -39.36
N VAL A 814 -8.00 1.43 -38.89
CA VAL A 814 -8.37 2.54 -38.01
C VAL A 814 -8.44 3.80 -38.86
N ASP A 815 -9.55 4.51 -38.81
CA ASP A 815 -9.68 5.81 -39.46
C ASP A 815 -8.95 6.89 -38.64
N PHE A 816 -8.10 7.70 -39.28
CA PHE A 816 -7.41 8.80 -38.61
C PHE A 816 -8.27 10.06 -38.63
N ILE A 817 -8.66 10.55 -37.45
CA ILE A 817 -9.46 11.77 -37.29
C ILE A 817 -8.52 12.94 -36.97
N TYR A 818 -8.40 13.91 -37.89
CA TYR A 818 -7.53 15.07 -37.71
C TYR A 818 -8.29 16.23 -37.03
N ASP A 819 -7.94 16.60 -35.79
CA ASP A 819 -8.48 17.82 -35.15
C ASP A 819 -7.76 19.07 -35.69
N ASN A 820 -8.30 19.63 -36.78
CA ASN A 820 -7.80 20.83 -37.43
C ASN A 820 -7.69 22.02 -36.45
N ARG A 821 -8.46 22.05 -35.35
CA ARG A 821 -8.42 23.14 -34.36
C ARG A 821 -7.14 23.14 -33.54
N MET A 822 -6.42 22.03 -33.41
CA MET A 822 -5.12 22.03 -32.75
C MET A 822 -4.06 22.78 -33.57
N ALA A 823 -4.08 22.65 -34.90
CA ALA A 823 -3.21 23.41 -35.79
C ALA A 823 -3.54 24.92 -35.74
N TRP A 824 -4.82 25.29 -35.96
CA TRP A 824 -5.26 26.69 -35.88
C TRP A 824 -4.93 27.36 -34.55
N ARG A 825 -5.07 26.65 -33.42
CA ARG A 825 -4.72 27.18 -32.08
C ARG A 825 -3.22 27.24 -31.80
N ALA A 826 -2.40 26.43 -32.45
CA ALA A 826 -0.96 26.36 -32.20
C ALA A 826 -0.14 27.37 -33.02
N PHE A 827 -0.62 27.75 -34.20
CA PHE A 827 0.14 28.57 -35.17
C PHE A 827 -0.56 29.90 -35.55
N GLY A 828 -1.84 30.08 -35.19
CA GLY A 828 -2.59 31.32 -35.41
C GLY A 828 -2.89 31.60 -36.89
N HIS A 829 -3.21 32.86 -37.21
CA HIS A 829 -3.58 33.26 -38.58
C HIS A 829 -2.43 33.26 -39.60
N VAL A 830 -1.22 32.84 -39.23
CA VAL A 830 -0.05 32.79 -40.13
C VAL A 830 -0.07 31.50 -40.94
N LEU A 831 -0.99 31.42 -41.91
CA LEU A 831 -1.16 30.31 -42.87
C LEU A 831 0.05 30.08 -43.82
N GLN A 832 1.18 30.75 -43.58
CA GLN A 832 2.37 30.73 -44.44
C GLN A 832 3.36 29.59 -44.13
N ASN A 833 3.16 28.81 -43.06
CA ASN A 833 4.12 27.80 -42.62
C ASN A 833 3.43 26.47 -42.20
N MET A 834 2.85 25.77 -43.18
CA MET A 834 2.12 24.50 -42.97
C MET A 834 3.04 23.28 -42.79
N ASP A 835 4.35 23.43 -42.99
CA ASP A 835 5.34 22.34 -43.02
C ASP A 835 5.33 21.48 -41.75
N GLU A 836 5.53 22.08 -40.57
CA GLU A 836 5.55 21.33 -39.30
C GLU A 836 4.17 20.77 -38.90
N PRO A 837 3.04 21.53 -38.94
CA PRO A 837 1.73 21.00 -38.58
C PRO A 837 1.31 19.77 -39.40
N VAL A 838 1.62 19.76 -40.70
CA VAL A 838 1.26 18.65 -41.59
C VAL A 838 2.23 17.48 -41.42
N ALA A 839 3.54 17.72 -41.27
CA ALA A 839 4.51 16.65 -41.04
C ALA A 839 4.29 15.94 -39.68
N ASP A 840 3.92 16.67 -38.63
CA ASP A 840 3.52 16.10 -37.35
C ASP A 840 2.23 15.25 -37.48
N ALA A 841 1.26 15.73 -38.27
CA ALA A 841 0.01 15.01 -38.51
C ALA A 841 0.19 13.74 -39.36
N VAL A 842 1.19 13.70 -40.25
CA VAL A 842 1.58 12.46 -40.96
C VAL A 842 2.06 11.39 -39.97
N VAL A 843 2.95 11.75 -39.05
CA VAL A 843 3.46 10.83 -38.02
C VAL A 843 2.32 10.33 -37.12
N GLU A 844 1.40 11.22 -36.75
CA GLU A 844 0.22 10.88 -35.94
C GLU A 844 -0.75 9.96 -36.69
N ALA A 845 -0.99 10.16 -37.98
CA ALA A 845 -1.82 9.27 -38.80
C ALA A 845 -1.23 7.85 -38.90
N VAL A 846 0.08 7.75 -39.22
CA VAL A 846 0.79 6.46 -39.26
C VAL A 846 0.76 5.79 -37.88
N ARG A 847 0.95 6.55 -36.79
CA ARG A 847 0.83 6.05 -35.42
C ARG A 847 -0.55 5.46 -35.13
N THR A 848 -1.63 6.16 -35.49
CA THR A 848 -3.01 5.71 -35.27
C THR A 848 -3.27 4.39 -36.02
N TRP A 849 -2.80 4.27 -37.26
CA TRP A 849 -2.93 3.06 -38.07
C TRP A 849 -2.12 1.88 -37.52
N MET A 850 -0.92 2.14 -37.00
CA MET A 850 -0.02 1.13 -36.41
C MET A 850 -0.30 0.82 -34.92
N ARG A 851 -1.27 1.52 -34.31
CA ARG A 851 -1.65 1.44 -32.88
C ARG A 851 -0.46 1.60 -31.90
N TRP A 852 0.43 2.57 -32.14
CA TRP A 852 1.58 2.87 -31.25
C TRP A 852 1.33 3.98 -30.23
N ASP A 853 2.05 3.96 -29.10
CA ASP A 853 2.06 5.03 -28.10
C ASP A 853 3.32 5.87 -28.27
N LEU A 854 3.23 6.98 -29.01
CA LEU A 854 4.37 7.87 -29.29
C LEU A 854 5.06 8.36 -28.01
N LEU A 855 4.31 8.60 -26.94
CA LEU A 855 4.84 9.21 -25.72
C LEU A 855 5.63 8.21 -24.87
N LYS A 856 5.34 6.90 -25.00
CA LYS A 856 6.19 5.83 -24.47
C LYS A 856 7.28 5.45 -25.47
N ASP A 857 6.90 5.08 -26.69
CA ASP A 857 7.77 4.46 -27.68
C ASP A 857 8.87 5.40 -28.21
N VAL A 858 8.63 6.72 -28.38
CA VAL A 858 9.69 7.67 -28.79
C VAL A 858 10.66 7.97 -27.66
N LYS A 859 10.17 8.11 -26.43
CA LYS A 859 11.03 8.34 -25.26
C LYS A 859 11.87 7.10 -24.92
N LEU A 860 11.32 5.92 -25.18
CA LEU A 860 12.03 4.65 -25.10
C LEU A 860 13.04 4.48 -26.25
N GLY A 861 12.64 4.77 -27.49
CA GLY A 861 13.55 4.77 -28.65
C GLY A 861 14.74 5.70 -28.44
N TRP A 862 14.50 6.90 -27.91
CA TRP A 862 15.57 7.81 -27.47
C TRP A 862 16.53 7.17 -26.46
N PHE A 863 15.99 6.59 -25.38
CA PHE A 863 16.78 5.94 -24.35
C PHE A 863 17.64 4.81 -24.92
N VAL A 864 17.07 3.99 -25.81
CA VAL A 864 17.79 2.92 -26.50
C VAL A 864 18.85 3.48 -27.46
N GLU A 865 18.59 4.58 -28.19
CA GLU A 865 19.58 5.21 -29.07
C GLU A 865 20.83 5.62 -28.30
N ILE A 866 20.68 6.27 -27.14
CA ILE A 866 21.83 6.68 -26.34
C ILE A 866 22.55 5.46 -25.74
N VAL A 867 21.82 4.44 -25.27
CA VAL A 867 22.47 3.24 -24.71
C VAL A 867 23.22 2.45 -25.80
N GLU A 868 22.64 2.28 -26.99
CA GLU A 868 23.29 1.72 -28.18
C GLU A 868 24.54 2.52 -28.57
N GLU A 869 24.42 3.84 -28.70
CA GLU A 869 25.48 4.70 -29.23
C GLU A 869 26.63 4.94 -28.24
N GLN A 870 26.33 5.01 -26.93
CA GLN A 870 27.35 5.26 -25.91
C GLN A 870 27.97 3.97 -25.38
N LEU A 871 27.16 2.94 -25.05
CA LEU A 871 27.65 1.71 -24.41
C LEU A 871 27.81 0.53 -25.38
N GLY A 872 27.21 0.61 -26.58
CA GLY A 872 27.07 -0.52 -27.50
C GLY A 872 25.79 -1.33 -27.26
N ASP A 873 25.38 -2.06 -28.29
CA ASP A 873 24.12 -2.82 -28.28
C ASP A 873 24.08 -3.97 -27.25
N ALA A 874 25.25 -4.45 -26.80
CA ALA A 874 25.41 -5.39 -25.69
C ALA A 874 24.87 -4.85 -24.35
N ALA A 875 24.78 -3.54 -24.14
CA ALA A 875 24.11 -3.02 -22.95
C ALA A 875 22.61 -3.37 -22.92
N LEU A 876 21.99 -3.61 -24.09
CA LEU A 876 20.56 -3.90 -24.22
C LEU A 876 20.19 -5.35 -23.85
N THR A 877 21.17 -6.26 -23.73
CA THR A 877 20.97 -7.64 -23.26
C THR A 877 21.02 -7.77 -21.73
N MET A 878 21.32 -6.69 -21.00
CA MET A 878 21.43 -6.70 -19.53
C MET A 878 20.05 -6.51 -18.88
N ASP A 879 19.70 -7.37 -17.92
CA ASP A 879 18.41 -7.39 -17.21
C ASP A 879 18.10 -6.06 -16.54
N TYR A 880 19.12 -5.33 -16.10
CA TYR A 880 18.95 -4.02 -15.50
C TYR A 880 18.45 -3.00 -16.52
N VAL A 881 19.09 -2.91 -17.69
CA VAL A 881 18.67 -2.03 -18.79
C VAL A 881 17.28 -2.46 -19.29
N TRP A 882 17.04 -3.77 -19.43
CA TRP A 882 15.72 -4.29 -19.77
C TRP A 882 14.65 -3.95 -18.72
N SER A 883 14.97 -4.00 -17.42
CA SER A 883 14.03 -3.62 -16.36
C SER A 883 13.65 -2.13 -16.44
N ILE A 884 14.57 -1.27 -16.90
CA ILE A 884 14.27 0.13 -17.20
C ILE A 884 13.39 0.22 -18.44
N VAL A 885 13.75 -0.43 -19.56
CA VAL A 885 12.95 -0.50 -20.82
C VAL A 885 11.51 -0.95 -20.56
N ALA A 886 11.31 -2.02 -19.80
CA ALA A 886 10.01 -2.59 -19.50
C ALA A 886 9.18 -1.72 -18.53
N SER A 887 9.81 -1.12 -17.52
CA SER A 887 9.12 -0.27 -16.53
C SER A 887 8.95 1.19 -16.97
N PHE A 888 9.60 1.60 -18.06
CA PHE A 888 9.66 2.96 -18.59
C PHE A 888 8.29 3.61 -18.74
N ARG A 889 8.08 4.78 -18.14
CA ARG A 889 6.85 5.56 -18.25
C ARG A 889 7.11 6.86 -19.00
N SER A 890 6.08 7.36 -19.69
CA SER A 890 6.14 8.65 -20.37
C SER A 890 6.35 9.85 -19.41
N SER A 891 6.16 9.65 -18.09
CA SER A 891 6.51 10.60 -17.02
C SER A 891 8.01 10.71 -16.73
N ASP A 892 8.79 9.67 -17.03
CA ASP A 892 10.12 9.48 -16.43
C ASP A 892 11.22 10.28 -17.15
N VAL A 893 10.83 11.02 -18.18
CA VAL A 893 11.64 12.01 -18.90
C VAL A 893 10.79 13.26 -19.14
N SER A 894 11.03 14.32 -18.38
CA SER A 894 10.30 15.59 -18.47
C SER A 894 10.79 16.47 -19.63
N LEU A 895 10.66 15.97 -20.87
CA LEU A 895 10.80 16.80 -22.08
C LEU A 895 9.67 17.85 -22.13
N GLY A 896 10.04 19.12 -22.27
CA GLY A 896 9.12 20.24 -22.17
C GLY A 896 8.22 20.40 -23.40
N ALA A 897 6.99 19.90 -23.31
CA ALA A 897 6.00 19.76 -24.41
C ALA A 897 6.40 18.68 -25.45
N PRO A 898 5.49 18.25 -26.36
CA PRO A 898 5.76 17.15 -27.28
C PRO A 898 7.03 17.36 -28.13
N PRO A 899 7.88 16.33 -28.30
CA PRO A 899 9.21 16.48 -28.90
C PRO A 899 9.21 16.86 -30.38
N ALA A 900 8.06 16.78 -31.06
CA ALA A 900 7.91 17.11 -32.48
C ALA A 900 8.29 18.58 -32.82
N ARG A 901 8.20 19.51 -31.86
CA ARG A 901 8.31 20.96 -32.09
C ARG A 901 9.73 21.53 -32.29
N SER A 902 10.78 20.72 -32.35
CA SER A 902 12.10 21.04 -32.98
C SER A 902 13.17 20.02 -32.60
N GLY A 903 14.01 19.62 -33.57
CA GLY A 903 15.21 18.83 -33.29
C GLY A 903 16.20 19.51 -32.32
N TYR A 904 16.21 20.85 -32.30
CA TYR A 904 17.03 21.65 -31.37
C TYR A 904 16.75 21.41 -29.88
N LYS A 905 15.54 20.96 -29.51
CA LYS A 905 15.26 20.54 -28.13
C LYS A 905 15.86 19.18 -27.81
N TYR A 906 15.77 18.24 -28.74
CA TYR A 906 16.28 16.87 -28.56
C TYR A 906 17.76 16.90 -28.19
N GLU A 907 18.60 17.57 -28.98
CA GLU A 907 20.04 17.59 -28.71
C GLU A 907 20.37 18.23 -27.35
N ARG A 908 19.73 19.37 -27.03
CA ARG A 908 19.94 20.07 -25.74
C ARG A 908 19.47 19.27 -24.52
N ASP A 909 18.26 18.72 -24.57
CA ASP A 909 17.64 18.06 -23.41
C ASP A 909 18.25 16.68 -23.13
N THR A 910 19.00 16.13 -24.10
CA THR A 910 19.56 14.77 -24.03
C THR A 910 21.09 14.74 -23.94
N LYS A 911 21.77 15.82 -24.37
CA LYS A 911 23.23 16.02 -24.24
C LYS A 911 23.78 15.68 -22.85
N LEU A 912 23.16 16.16 -21.77
CA LEU A 912 23.65 15.88 -20.40
C LEU A 912 23.71 14.38 -20.08
N PHE A 913 22.73 13.60 -20.56
CA PHE A 913 22.70 12.15 -20.34
C PHE A 913 23.71 11.41 -21.24
N ARG A 914 24.01 11.95 -22.43
CA ARG A 914 25.11 11.47 -23.28
C ARG A 914 26.45 11.68 -22.58
N GLU A 915 26.78 12.92 -22.20
CA GLU A 915 28.01 13.27 -21.45
C GLU A 915 28.14 12.42 -20.17
N THR A 916 27.07 12.26 -19.40
CA THR A 916 27.03 11.42 -18.18
C THR A 916 27.37 9.95 -18.46
N LEU A 917 27.03 9.40 -19.63
CA LEU A 917 27.37 8.03 -20.00
C LEU A 917 28.77 7.93 -20.62
N THR A 918 29.23 8.94 -21.34
CA THR A 918 30.62 9.04 -21.81
C THR A 918 31.60 9.07 -20.62
N ASP A 919 31.26 9.81 -19.57
CA ASP A 919 32.04 9.94 -18.32
C ASP A 919 31.81 8.78 -17.33
N HIS A 920 31.01 7.76 -17.67
CA HIS A 920 30.67 6.66 -16.76
C HIS A 920 31.82 5.63 -16.66
N PRO A 921 32.16 5.07 -15.47
CA PRO A 921 33.28 4.15 -15.32
C PRO A 921 33.28 2.97 -16.29
N ILE A 922 32.11 2.45 -16.66
CA ILE A 922 31.96 1.35 -17.63
C ILE A 922 32.55 1.65 -19.02
N MET A 923 32.74 2.93 -19.37
CA MET A 923 33.39 3.39 -20.61
C MET A 923 34.90 3.57 -20.44
N ASP A 924 35.38 3.83 -19.23
CA ASP A 924 36.80 3.75 -18.91
C ASP A 924 37.22 2.28 -18.83
N THR A 925 37.77 1.77 -19.94
CA THR A 925 38.26 0.39 -20.02
C THR A 925 39.53 0.11 -19.21
N THR A 926 40.06 1.09 -18.46
CA THR A 926 41.09 0.91 -17.44
C THR A 926 40.51 0.75 -16.03
N SER A 927 39.21 1.05 -15.84
CA SER A 927 38.47 0.73 -14.61
C SER A 927 38.07 -0.75 -14.56
N HIS A 928 37.74 -1.23 -13.36
CA HIS A 928 37.26 -2.59 -13.16
C HIS A 928 35.86 -2.80 -13.78
N GLU A 929 34.95 -1.83 -13.65
CA GLU A 929 33.66 -1.82 -14.36
C GLU A 929 33.82 -1.95 -15.88
N GLY A 930 34.72 -1.17 -16.48
CA GLY A 930 34.98 -1.20 -17.93
C GLY A 930 35.70 -2.46 -18.40
N HIS A 931 36.52 -3.09 -17.55
CA HIS A 931 37.11 -4.40 -17.83
C HIS A 931 36.06 -5.52 -17.88
N LEU A 932 35.22 -5.61 -16.84
CA LEU A 932 34.13 -6.59 -16.79
C LEU A 932 33.12 -6.39 -17.92
N TYR A 933 32.81 -5.13 -18.29
CA TYR A 933 31.89 -4.88 -19.39
C TYR A 933 32.47 -5.20 -20.76
N ARG A 934 33.78 -5.01 -20.95
CA ARG A 934 34.49 -5.55 -22.12
C ARG A 934 34.35 -7.07 -22.16
N GLN A 935 34.66 -7.80 -21.08
CA GLN A 935 34.49 -9.25 -21.02
C GLN A 935 33.03 -9.69 -21.34
N TYR A 936 32.04 -8.98 -20.80
CA TYR A 936 30.61 -9.24 -21.04
C TYR A 936 30.22 -9.08 -22.52
N ARG A 937 30.65 -7.98 -23.15
CA ARG A 937 30.41 -7.71 -24.57
C ARG A 937 31.13 -8.73 -25.45
N ASP A 938 32.41 -8.97 -25.18
CA ASP A 938 33.27 -9.83 -26.00
C ASP A 938 32.77 -11.30 -25.91
N PHE A 939 32.28 -11.73 -24.75
CA PHE A 939 31.57 -13.01 -24.60
C PHE A 939 30.26 -13.08 -25.41
N LEU A 940 29.44 -12.03 -25.38
CA LEU A 940 28.18 -11.98 -26.14
C LEU A 940 28.38 -11.97 -27.67
N ASN A 941 29.54 -11.51 -28.13
CA ASN A 941 29.96 -11.57 -29.53
C ASN A 941 30.51 -12.96 -29.92
N GLY A 942 30.94 -13.76 -28.95
CA GLY A 942 31.75 -14.97 -29.19
C GLY A 942 33.26 -14.68 -29.40
N ASP A 943 33.72 -13.46 -29.08
CA ASP A 943 35.14 -13.06 -29.10
C ASP A 943 35.92 -13.61 -27.88
N LEU A 944 35.23 -14.12 -26.84
CA LEU A 944 35.80 -14.65 -25.60
C LEU A 944 35.06 -15.93 -25.17
N SER A 945 35.78 -17.03 -24.93
CA SER A 945 35.17 -18.31 -24.54
C SER A 945 34.74 -18.34 -23.06
N PRO A 946 33.82 -19.25 -22.64
CA PRO A 946 33.49 -19.46 -21.23
C PRO A 946 34.70 -19.80 -20.34
N GLU A 947 35.71 -20.47 -20.89
CA GLU A 947 36.94 -20.90 -20.21
C GLU A 947 37.98 -19.79 -20.10
N GLU A 948 37.96 -18.82 -21.01
CA GLU A 948 38.82 -17.63 -21.02
C GLU A 948 38.27 -16.50 -20.12
N LEU A 949 37.05 -16.66 -19.63
CA LEU A 949 36.30 -15.62 -18.93
C LEU A 949 36.68 -15.52 -17.45
N HIS A 950 37.82 -14.88 -17.19
CA HIS A 950 38.33 -14.60 -15.84
C HIS A 950 37.50 -13.53 -15.13
N ILE A 951 36.40 -13.95 -14.48
CA ILE A 951 35.73 -13.13 -13.47
C ILE A 951 36.47 -13.26 -12.14
N GLU A 952 37.12 -12.19 -11.69
CA GLU A 952 37.51 -12.09 -10.28
C GLU A 952 36.24 -12.00 -9.43
N GLU A 953 36.04 -12.95 -8.51
CA GLU A 953 34.86 -12.93 -7.65
C GLU A 953 34.81 -11.62 -6.86
N LEU A 954 33.71 -10.88 -7.01
CA LEU A 954 33.48 -9.63 -6.25
C LEU A 954 33.12 -9.94 -4.79
N ASP A 955 34.11 -10.41 -4.05
CA ASP A 955 34.12 -10.52 -2.59
C ASP A 955 34.21 -9.13 -1.93
N GLY A 956 34.33 -8.05 -2.72
CA GLY A 956 34.31 -6.65 -2.27
C GLY A 956 33.13 -6.29 -1.34
N SER A 957 31.95 -6.91 -1.51
CA SER A 957 30.84 -6.75 -0.56
C SER A 957 31.15 -7.36 0.82
N TRP A 958 31.90 -8.46 0.86
CA TRP A 958 32.42 -9.02 2.11
C TRP A 958 33.60 -8.20 2.64
N ASN A 959 34.54 -7.74 1.80
CA ASN A 959 35.64 -6.86 2.21
C ASN A 959 35.13 -5.57 2.87
N GLN A 960 34.08 -4.95 2.31
CA GLN A 960 33.41 -3.79 2.91
C GLN A 960 32.76 -4.08 4.26
N TYR A 961 32.18 -5.27 4.44
CA TYR A 961 31.65 -5.71 5.72
C TYR A 961 32.77 -5.98 6.74
N ALA A 962 33.89 -6.54 6.30
CA ALA A 962 35.08 -6.76 7.11
C ALA A 962 35.73 -5.44 7.55
N ASP A 963 35.89 -4.49 6.63
CA ASP A 963 36.34 -3.12 6.87
C ASP A 963 35.44 -2.41 7.89
N MET A 964 34.12 -2.46 7.71
CA MET A 964 33.13 -1.94 8.65
C MET A 964 33.30 -2.53 10.07
N TRP A 965 33.63 -3.82 10.19
CA TRP A 965 33.89 -4.47 11.48
C TRP A 965 35.22 -4.06 12.10
N ARG A 966 36.31 -4.01 11.32
CA ARG A 966 37.63 -3.60 11.83
C ARG A 966 37.63 -2.15 12.28
N LYS A 967 37.02 -1.24 11.51
CA LYS A 967 36.82 0.17 11.88
C LYS A 967 35.88 0.36 13.07
N ALA A 968 34.91 -0.55 13.25
CA ALA A 968 34.09 -0.58 14.46
C ALA A 968 34.88 -1.06 15.69
N LEU A 969 35.77 -2.05 15.54
CA LEU A 969 36.70 -2.47 16.61
C LEU A 969 37.64 -1.31 16.99
N GLU A 970 38.27 -0.69 16.01
CA GLU A 970 39.13 0.49 16.12
C GLU A 970 38.45 1.62 16.91
N TYR A 971 37.25 2.05 16.49
CA TYR A 971 36.42 3.03 17.21
C TYR A 971 36.05 2.57 18.64
N THR A 972 35.97 1.27 18.93
CA THR A 972 35.73 0.79 20.31
C THR A 972 36.99 0.67 21.17
N ARG A 973 38.18 0.81 20.57
CA ARG A 973 39.48 0.93 21.26
C ARG A 973 39.79 2.39 21.57
N ASP A 974 39.58 3.28 20.60
CA ASP A 974 39.67 4.75 20.76
C ASP A 974 38.47 5.45 20.07
N PRO A 975 37.40 5.78 20.82
CA PRO A 975 36.26 6.50 20.27
C PRO A 975 36.55 7.97 19.88
N ASP A 976 37.56 8.58 20.52
CA ASP A 976 37.88 10.00 20.42
C ASP A 976 38.96 10.29 19.35
N GLN A 977 39.47 9.25 18.67
CA GLN A 977 40.50 9.39 17.64
C GLN A 977 40.08 10.32 16.48
N VAL A 978 40.99 11.18 16.04
CA VAL A 978 40.77 12.07 14.88
C VAL A 978 41.11 11.32 13.60
N THR A 979 40.14 11.16 12.70
CA THR A 979 40.31 10.44 11.43
C THR A 979 39.45 11.04 10.32
N ASP A 980 39.94 10.94 9.08
CA ASP A 980 39.20 11.33 7.86
C ASP A 980 38.28 10.21 7.34
N ASP A 981 38.27 9.03 7.98
CA ASP A 981 37.37 7.94 7.59
C ASP A 981 35.89 8.27 7.86
N LYS A 982 35.09 8.24 6.79
CA LYS A 982 33.67 8.61 6.80
C LYS A 982 32.81 7.70 7.67
N PHE A 983 33.19 6.43 7.85
CA PHE A 983 32.43 5.50 8.70
C PHE A 983 32.76 5.71 10.18
N ILE A 984 34.01 5.96 10.54
CA ILE A 984 34.37 6.28 11.94
C ILE A 984 33.78 7.64 12.36
N GLN A 985 33.79 8.65 11.48
CA GLN A 985 33.07 9.91 11.72
C GLN A 985 31.55 9.70 11.92
N LEU A 986 30.96 8.72 11.21
CA LEU A 986 29.56 8.32 11.38
C LEU A 986 29.30 7.64 12.74
N LEU A 987 30.25 6.85 13.24
CA LEU A 987 30.22 6.26 14.59
C LEU A 987 30.35 7.33 15.68
N GLN A 988 31.26 8.28 15.52
CA GLN A 988 31.42 9.42 16.44
C GLN A 988 30.15 10.28 16.50
N GLY A 989 29.47 10.47 15.36
CA GLY A 989 28.16 11.12 15.32
C GLY A 989 27.06 10.32 16.03
N ASP A 990 26.97 9.00 15.81
CA ASP A 990 25.90 8.17 16.39
C ASP A 990 26.19 6.66 16.47
N ALA A 991 27.10 6.24 17.34
CA ALA A 991 27.45 4.84 17.55
C ALA A 991 26.23 3.95 17.95
N ASP A 992 25.25 4.47 18.70
CA ASP A 992 24.02 3.72 18.98
C ASP A 992 23.28 3.36 17.68
N PHE A 993 23.21 4.29 16.73
CA PHE A 993 22.54 4.10 15.45
C PHE A 993 23.37 3.35 14.39
N TYR A 994 24.70 3.43 14.42
CA TYR A 994 25.56 2.89 13.35
C TYR A 994 26.52 1.75 13.74
N LEU A 995 26.93 1.60 15.00
CA LEU A 995 27.96 0.61 15.39
C LEU A 995 27.47 -0.84 15.19
N PRO A 996 28.14 -1.68 14.38
CA PRO A 996 27.78 -3.08 14.16
C PRO A 996 28.06 -3.95 15.40
N ILE A 997 29.03 -3.57 16.23
CA ILE A 997 29.36 -4.28 17.46
C ILE A 997 28.36 -3.91 18.55
N ARG A 998 27.20 -4.58 18.54
CA ARG A 998 26.01 -4.26 19.35
C ARG A 998 26.30 -4.01 20.83
N GLU A 999 27.09 -4.88 21.45
CA GLU A 999 27.34 -4.85 22.90
C GLU A 999 28.30 -3.72 23.33
N LYS A 1000 29.04 -3.12 22.40
CA LYS A 1000 29.92 -1.95 22.62
C LYS A 1000 29.20 -0.60 22.41
N ALA A 1001 27.97 -0.60 21.88
CA ALA A 1001 27.24 0.64 21.63
C ALA A 1001 26.96 1.42 22.94
N PRO A 1002 27.10 2.76 22.99
CA PRO A 1002 27.14 3.51 24.26
C PRO A 1002 25.93 3.29 25.17
N SER A 1003 24.69 3.34 24.65
CA SER A 1003 23.51 3.09 25.46
C SER A 1003 23.36 1.61 25.85
N ARG A 1004 23.96 0.68 25.10
CA ARG A 1004 23.96 -0.76 25.40
C ARG A 1004 24.95 -1.12 26.51
N VAL A 1005 26.19 -0.63 26.42
CA VAL A 1005 27.19 -0.73 27.52
C VAL A 1005 26.58 -0.16 28.80
N ARG A 1006 26.02 1.04 28.73
CA ARG A 1006 25.38 1.70 29.88
C ARG A 1006 24.13 0.97 30.39
N SER A 1007 23.39 0.25 29.54
CA SER A 1007 22.28 -0.61 29.98
C SER A 1007 22.70 -1.86 30.76
N ARG A 1008 23.98 -2.24 30.68
CA ARG A 1008 24.61 -3.35 31.41
C ARG A 1008 25.44 -2.89 32.63
N SER A 1009 25.57 -1.58 32.87
CA SER A 1009 26.32 -1.03 34.01
C SER A 1009 25.53 -1.13 35.32
N GLU A 1010 26.11 -0.66 36.43
CA GLU A 1010 25.45 -0.62 37.73
C GLU A 1010 24.14 0.18 37.75
N LEU A 1011 24.00 1.17 36.85
CA LEU A 1011 22.82 2.03 36.65
C LEU A 1011 21.87 1.49 35.57
N GLY A 1012 22.14 0.31 35.03
CA GLY A 1012 21.44 -0.31 33.91
C GLY A 1012 20.48 -1.43 34.35
N PRO A 1013 19.42 -1.69 33.56
CA PRO A 1013 18.38 -2.66 33.93
C PRO A 1013 18.81 -4.13 33.76
N TYR A 1014 19.89 -4.42 33.02
CA TYR A 1014 20.29 -5.80 32.68
C TYR A 1014 21.17 -6.51 33.72
N ARG A 1015 21.38 -5.93 34.91
CA ARG A 1015 22.02 -6.63 36.05
C ARG A 1015 21.19 -7.84 36.47
N ALA A 1016 21.82 -8.93 36.92
CA ALA A 1016 21.13 -10.17 37.26
C ALA A 1016 20.12 -9.99 38.42
N GLU A 1017 20.51 -9.21 39.43
CA GLU A 1017 19.67 -8.83 40.58
C GLU A 1017 18.47 -7.96 40.19
N VAL A 1018 18.57 -7.23 39.08
CA VAL A 1018 17.58 -6.23 38.65
C VAL A 1018 16.63 -6.83 37.60
N ILE A 1019 17.14 -7.38 36.50
CA ILE A 1019 16.36 -7.85 35.35
C ILE A 1019 15.35 -8.95 35.69
N THR A 1020 15.62 -9.71 36.75
CA THR A 1020 14.75 -10.78 37.27
C THR A 1020 13.53 -10.25 38.05
N THR A 1021 13.51 -8.96 38.38
CA THR A 1021 12.39 -8.27 39.05
C THR A 1021 11.44 -7.59 38.04
N PRO A 1022 10.16 -7.33 38.40
CA PRO A 1022 9.26 -6.52 37.58
C PRO A 1022 9.81 -5.12 37.27
N ALA A 1023 10.49 -4.49 38.24
CA ALA A 1023 11.15 -3.19 38.09
C ALA A 1023 12.24 -3.21 37.01
N GLY A 1024 13.10 -4.23 37.01
CA GLY A 1024 14.19 -4.34 36.04
C GLY A 1024 13.73 -4.63 34.62
N ILE A 1025 12.76 -5.52 34.42
CA ILE A 1025 12.24 -5.77 33.07
C ILE A 1025 11.42 -4.58 32.55
N PHE A 1026 10.67 -3.89 33.41
CA PHE A 1026 10.03 -2.61 33.09
C PHE A 1026 11.06 -1.58 32.62
N SER A 1027 12.15 -1.46 33.37
CA SER A 1027 13.25 -0.56 33.07
C SER A 1027 13.94 -0.90 31.74
N ALA A 1028 14.14 -2.19 31.44
CA ALA A 1028 14.65 -2.67 30.15
C ALA A 1028 13.70 -2.38 28.98
N VAL A 1029 12.39 -2.52 29.18
CA VAL A 1029 11.37 -2.17 28.18
C VAL A 1029 11.29 -0.65 27.97
N VAL A 1030 11.29 0.16 29.04
CA VAL A 1030 11.37 1.63 28.95
C VAL A 1030 12.63 2.06 28.21
N TRP A 1031 13.79 1.46 28.50
CA TRP A 1031 15.00 1.70 27.74
C TRP A 1031 14.78 1.37 26.25
N ARG A 1032 14.48 0.11 25.90
CA ARG A 1032 14.46 -0.30 24.48
C ARG A 1032 13.33 0.37 23.68
N ALA A 1033 12.15 0.55 24.28
CA ALA A 1033 10.95 1.03 23.61
C ALA A 1033 10.74 2.55 23.73
N ILE A 1034 11.31 3.23 24.74
CA ILE A 1034 11.11 4.69 24.93
C ILE A 1034 12.43 5.45 24.83
N THR A 1035 13.43 5.15 25.67
CA THR A 1035 14.58 6.06 25.86
C THR A 1035 15.83 5.71 25.04
N TYR A 1036 15.93 4.54 24.41
CA TYR A 1036 17.07 4.13 23.57
C TYR A 1036 17.39 5.20 22.51
N ARG A 1037 18.68 5.58 22.46
CA ARG A 1037 19.32 6.68 21.69
C ARG A 1037 19.02 8.12 22.17
N SER A 1038 18.07 8.32 23.08
CA SER A 1038 17.77 9.66 23.64
C SER A 1038 18.88 10.18 24.56
N GLU A 1039 18.99 11.50 24.72
CA GLU A 1039 19.95 12.13 25.65
C GLU A 1039 19.75 11.64 27.10
N PHE A 1040 18.51 11.33 27.50
CA PHE A 1040 18.23 10.74 28.80
C PHE A 1040 18.95 9.42 29.02
N SER A 1041 18.95 8.51 28.03
CA SER A 1041 19.61 7.20 28.12
C SER A 1041 21.14 7.28 28.21
N LYS A 1042 21.73 8.44 27.86
CA LYS A 1042 23.17 8.71 28.00
C LYS A 1042 23.52 9.30 29.37
N ASN A 1043 22.61 9.99 30.04
CA ASN A 1043 22.91 10.81 31.23
C ASN A 1043 22.29 10.33 32.55
N HIS A 1044 21.09 9.72 32.56
CA HIS A 1044 20.33 9.43 33.80
C HIS A 1044 20.27 7.94 34.14
N SER A 1045 19.75 7.57 35.32
CA SER A 1045 19.49 6.16 35.65
C SER A 1045 18.62 5.50 34.57
N MET A 1046 18.89 4.24 34.25
CA MET A 1046 18.04 3.42 33.38
C MET A 1046 17.33 2.29 34.15
N THR A 1047 17.32 2.38 35.48
CA THR A 1047 16.59 1.49 36.39
C THR A 1047 15.60 2.31 37.23
N PHE A 1048 14.34 1.88 37.28
CA PHE A 1048 13.20 2.53 37.93
C PHE A 1048 12.38 1.49 38.69
N GLU A 1049 12.01 1.80 39.94
CA GLU A 1049 11.25 0.87 40.80
C GLU A 1049 9.80 0.68 40.34
N SER A 1050 9.21 1.72 39.73
CA SER A 1050 7.85 1.70 39.17
C SER A 1050 7.65 2.75 38.07
N SER A 1051 6.48 2.72 37.45
CA SER A 1051 5.97 3.76 36.54
C SER A 1051 6.00 5.16 37.17
N GLU A 1052 5.63 5.28 38.44
CA GLU A 1052 5.57 6.53 39.20
C GLU A 1052 6.97 7.07 39.52
N ALA A 1053 7.92 6.18 39.81
CA ALA A 1053 9.32 6.53 40.04
C ALA A 1053 9.98 7.11 38.78
N LEU A 1054 9.71 6.49 37.61
CA LEU A 1054 10.12 7.04 36.31
C LEU A 1054 9.47 8.41 36.06
N ALA A 1055 8.15 8.55 36.29
CA ALA A 1055 7.46 9.82 36.10
C ALA A 1055 7.98 10.92 37.05
N ALA A 1056 8.39 10.58 38.28
CA ALA A 1056 9.01 11.49 39.22
C ALA A 1056 10.41 11.94 38.77
N LEU A 1057 11.24 11.02 38.27
CA LEU A 1057 12.54 11.33 37.69
C LEU A 1057 12.43 12.21 36.44
N VAL A 1058 11.46 11.93 35.56
CA VAL A 1058 11.18 12.76 34.37
C VAL A 1058 10.77 14.18 34.77
N ARG A 1059 9.92 14.34 35.81
CA ARG A 1059 9.59 15.66 36.37
C ARG A 1059 10.82 16.37 36.92
N SER A 1060 11.59 15.75 37.81
CA SER A 1060 12.74 16.40 38.44
C SER A 1060 13.83 16.80 37.45
N ILE A 1061 14.06 16.02 36.38
CA ILE A 1061 14.96 16.40 35.28
C ILE A 1061 14.39 17.56 34.45
N THR A 1062 13.07 17.57 34.21
CA THR A 1062 12.39 18.65 33.48
C THR A 1062 12.42 19.97 34.26
N GLU A 1063 12.30 19.91 35.58
CA GLU A 1063 12.40 21.03 36.52
C GLU A 1063 13.85 21.54 36.67
N ALA A 1064 14.82 20.63 36.80
CA ALA A 1064 16.23 20.97 36.94
C ALA A 1064 16.92 21.40 35.63
N ASN A 1065 16.39 20.98 34.47
CA ASN A 1065 16.94 21.31 33.15
C ASN A 1065 15.86 21.82 32.18
N PRO A 1066 15.61 23.15 32.13
CA PRO A 1066 14.69 23.76 31.18
C PRO A 1066 15.01 23.49 29.70
N THR A 1067 16.26 23.14 29.35
CA THR A 1067 16.61 22.78 27.96
C THR A 1067 16.14 21.37 27.59
N ALA A 1068 16.09 20.45 28.56
CA ALA A 1068 15.44 19.14 28.37
C ALA A 1068 13.94 19.31 28.14
N ALA A 1069 13.28 20.17 28.92
CA ALA A 1069 11.88 20.55 28.72
C ALA A 1069 11.62 21.16 27.32
N ALA A 1070 12.51 22.06 26.86
CA ALA A 1070 12.40 22.66 25.54
C ALA A 1070 12.62 21.65 24.39
N LYS A 1071 13.59 20.73 24.52
CA LYS A 1071 13.82 19.65 23.55
C LYS A 1071 12.64 18.67 23.49
N GLN A 1072 12.05 18.32 24.63
CA GLN A 1072 10.86 17.47 24.73
C GLN A 1072 9.66 18.11 24.01
N ASN A 1073 9.41 19.40 24.24
CA ASN A 1073 8.32 20.15 23.59
C ASN A 1073 8.56 20.46 22.09
N SER A 1074 9.71 20.08 21.52
CA SER A 1074 9.97 20.20 20.08
C SER A 1074 9.27 19.10 19.28
N LYS A 1075 9.01 19.33 17.98
CA LYS A 1075 8.43 18.31 17.07
C LYS A 1075 9.27 17.02 16.91
N GLY A 1076 10.43 16.90 17.55
CA GLY A 1076 11.26 15.69 17.60
C GLY A 1076 11.21 14.89 18.92
N ASN A 1077 10.77 15.48 20.04
CA ASN A 1077 10.67 14.86 21.38
C ASN A 1077 11.98 14.24 21.94
N THR A 1078 13.15 14.69 21.45
CA THR A 1078 14.38 13.88 21.44
C THR A 1078 15.08 13.66 22.78
N TYR A 1079 14.80 14.47 23.81
CA TYR A 1079 15.55 14.38 25.07
C TYR A 1079 15.25 13.09 25.83
N PHE A 1080 13.98 12.76 26.04
CA PHE A 1080 13.58 11.52 26.68
C PHE A 1080 13.24 10.41 25.67
N CYS A 1081 12.84 10.73 24.42
CA CYS A 1081 12.37 9.73 23.46
C CYS A 1081 12.69 10.07 21.99
N ASP A 1082 13.79 9.53 21.44
CA ASP A 1082 14.05 9.65 20.00
C ASP A 1082 13.12 8.74 19.17
N ARG A 1083 12.07 9.32 18.58
CA ARG A 1083 11.16 8.61 17.67
C ARG A 1083 11.85 8.02 16.44
N LYS A 1084 13.05 8.48 16.06
CA LYS A 1084 13.83 8.03 14.90
C LYS A 1084 14.96 7.03 15.21
N ALA A 1085 15.07 6.47 16.42
CA ALA A 1085 16.21 5.59 16.76
C ALA A 1085 16.31 4.29 15.97
N TYR A 1086 15.27 3.95 15.21
CA TYR A 1086 15.22 2.82 14.28
C TYR A 1086 15.14 3.28 12.80
N GLY A 1087 15.49 4.55 12.54
CA GLY A 1087 15.57 5.19 11.22
C GLY A 1087 14.27 5.88 10.87
N GLN A 1088 13.19 5.11 10.73
CA GLN A 1088 11.85 5.65 10.52
C GLN A 1088 11.25 6.19 11.83
N PRO A 1089 10.40 7.23 11.78
CA PRO A 1089 9.60 7.67 12.92
C PRO A 1089 8.68 6.54 13.42
N THR A 1090 8.75 6.25 14.71
CA THR A 1090 7.98 5.20 15.37
C THR A 1090 7.01 5.78 16.40
N ARG A 1091 5.97 5.03 16.80
CA ARG A 1091 4.95 5.45 17.79
C ARG A 1091 5.49 5.59 19.23
N ARG A 1092 6.81 5.73 19.42
CA ARG A 1092 7.46 5.83 20.73
C ARG A 1092 7.09 7.16 21.40
N SER A 1093 6.76 7.10 22.69
CA SER A 1093 6.53 8.27 23.54
C SER A 1093 6.74 7.89 25.00
N MET A 1094 6.98 8.90 25.86
CA MET A 1094 7.05 8.67 27.32
C MET A 1094 5.72 8.13 27.86
N ASP A 1095 4.60 8.54 27.27
CA ASP A 1095 3.22 8.22 27.68
C ASP A 1095 2.90 6.71 27.64
N LEU A 1096 3.77 5.89 27.05
CA LEU A 1096 3.64 4.43 27.01
C LEU A 1096 4.15 3.74 28.29
N HIS A 1097 4.87 4.44 29.18
CA HIS A 1097 5.44 3.79 30.37
C HIS A 1097 4.40 3.18 31.34
N PRO A 1098 3.21 3.76 31.59
CA PRO A 1098 2.21 3.11 32.44
C PRO A 1098 1.72 1.79 31.83
N LEU A 1099 1.43 1.80 30.52
CA LEU A 1099 0.98 0.60 29.80
C LEU A 1099 2.00 -0.55 29.85
N TYR A 1100 3.30 -0.24 29.73
CA TYR A 1100 4.35 -1.24 29.87
C TYR A 1100 4.45 -1.79 31.31
N TRP A 1101 4.31 -0.93 32.32
CA TRP A 1101 4.28 -1.36 33.72
C TRP A 1101 3.10 -2.30 33.99
N ASP A 1102 1.88 -1.88 33.63
CA ASP A 1102 0.65 -2.66 33.85
C ASP A 1102 0.70 -4.03 33.15
N SER A 1103 1.19 -4.07 31.90
CA SER A 1103 1.36 -5.32 31.15
C SER A 1103 2.34 -6.28 31.83
N ILE A 1104 3.44 -5.76 32.39
CA ILE A 1104 4.47 -6.57 33.09
C ILE A 1104 3.94 -7.12 34.42
N GLN A 1105 3.12 -6.35 35.13
CA GLN A 1105 2.43 -6.83 36.34
C GLN A 1105 1.39 -7.91 36.00
N GLN A 1106 0.59 -7.71 34.95
CA GLN A 1106 -0.42 -8.68 34.49
C GLN A 1106 0.18 -10.00 34.00
N LYS A 1107 1.27 -9.95 33.21
CA LYS A 1107 1.99 -11.14 32.71
C LYS A 1107 2.86 -11.84 33.77
N VAL A 1108 2.92 -11.29 34.99
CA VAL A 1108 3.62 -11.83 36.16
C VAL A 1108 5.05 -12.31 35.85
N TRP A 1109 5.89 -11.39 35.35
CA TRP A 1109 7.29 -11.67 34.98
C TRP A 1109 8.07 -12.48 36.02
N SER A 1110 7.84 -12.22 37.31
CA SER A 1110 8.43 -12.98 38.41
C SER A 1110 8.12 -14.48 38.32
N LYS A 1111 6.90 -14.90 38.00
CA LYS A 1111 6.56 -16.32 37.76
C LYS A 1111 7.28 -16.87 36.54
N PHE A 1112 7.34 -16.11 35.44
CA PHE A 1112 8.05 -16.54 34.23
C PHE A 1112 9.53 -16.81 34.54
N VAL A 1113 10.22 -15.90 35.23
CA VAL A 1113 11.63 -16.04 35.60
C VAL A 1113 11.88 -17.09 36.70
N HIS A 1114 10.98 -17.27 37.66
CA HIS A 1114 11.12 -18.34 38.66
C HIS A 1114 10.90 -19.73 38.06
N ALA A 1115 9.99 -19.87 37.10
CA ALA A 1115 9.83 -21.09 36.31
C ALA A 1115 10.95 -21.27 35.27
N ASN A 1116 11.56 -20.16 34.82
CA ASN A 1116 12.59 -20.13 33.79
C ASN A 1116 13.81 -19.27 34.20
N PRO A 1117 14.66 -19.74 35.14
CA PRO A 1117 15.77 -18.93 35.67
C PRO A 1117 16.88 -18.60 34.65
N LYS A 1118 16.80 -19.16 33.42
CA LYS A 1118 17.63 -18.83 32.26
C LYS A 1118 16.79 -18.91 30.97
N PRO A 1119 15.97 -17.90 30.63
CA PRO A 1119 15.06 -17.95 29.48
C PRO A 1119 15.83 -18.13 28.15
N THR A 1120 15.33 -18.97 27.26
CA THR A 1120 15.81 -19.10 25.87
C THR A 1120 15.40 -17.88 25.06
N PHE A 1121 16.11 -17.60 23.97
CA PHE A 1121 15.71 -16.58 23.00
C PHE A 1121 14.27 -16.78 22.52
N SER A 1122 13.92 -18.00 22.06
CA SER A 1122 12.55 -18.36 21.69
C SER A 1122 11.53 -18.24 22.83
N ALA A 1123 11.89 -18.59 24.07
CA ALA A 1123 10.97 -18.47 25.21
C ALA A 1123 10.74 -17.01 25.62
N ALA A 1124 11.77 -16.15 25.53
CA ALA A 1124 11.65 -14.72 25.74
C ALA A 1124 10.82 -14.05 24.64
N ILE A 1125 11.05 -14.40 23.37
CA ILE A 1125 10.23 -13.95 22.24
C ILE A 1125 8.76 -14.37 22.45
N LYS A 1126 8.49 -15.65 22.74
CA LYS A 1126 7.14 -16.16 23.05
C LYS A 1126 6.50 -15.50 24.28
N TYR A 1127 7.27 -15.04 25.26
CA TYR A 1127 6.73 -14.29 26.40
C TYR A 1127 6.22 -12.90 25.98
N PHE A 1128 6.94 -12.23 25.07
CA PHE A 1128 6.51 -10.94 24.52
C PHE A 1128 5.45 -11.09 23.40
N GLN A 1129 5.38 -12.23 22.71
CA GLN A 1129 4.37 -12.57 21.68
C GLN A 1129 3.11 -13.30 22.22
N GLU A 1130 3.12 -13.77 23.48
CA GLU A 1130 2.04 -14.46 24.20
C GLU A 1130 1.81 -15.97 23.92
N ASP A 1131 2.68 -16.77 24.53
CA ASP A 1131 2.55 -18.17 25.00
C ASP A 1131 2.28 -19.32 24.00
N LYS A 1132 3.31 -20.17 23.84
CA LYS A 1132 3.19 -21.65 23.84
C LYS A 1132 4.57 -22.35 23.91
N GLY A 1133 5.04 -22.63 25.13
CA GLY A 1133 5.83 -23.82 25.47
C GLY A 1133 7.36 -23.91 25.21
N HIS A 1134 8.03 -24.43 26.25
CA HIS A 1134 9.23 -25.33 26.28
C HIS A 1134 10.68 -24.77 26.17
N PRO A 1135 11.71 -25.46 26.76
CA PRO A 1135 12.67 -24.77 27.64
C PRO A 1135 14.19 -24.84 27.32
N LEU A 1136 14.80 -23.65 27.35
CA LEU A 1136 16.00 -23.24 28.13
C LEU A 1136 17.38 -23.91 27.93
N LYS A 1137 18.12 -23.49 26.91
CA LYS A 1137 19.58 -23.22 27.01
C LYS A 1137 20.09 -22.32 25.86
N GLY A 1138 21.19 -21.61 26.09
CA GLY A 1138 22.06 -21.05 25.05
C GLY A 1138 21.74 -19.64 24.53
N GLU A 1139 22.72 -19.12 23.79
CA GLU A 1139 22.50 -18.18 22.67
C GLU A 1139 21.46 -18.75 21.69
N PRO A 1140 20.78 -17.92 20.88
CA PRO A 1140 19.88 -18.42 19.84
C PRO A 1140 20.64 -19.35 18.90
N THR A 1141 20.06 -20.50 18.57
CA THR A 1141 20.56 -21.33 17.47
C THR A 1141 20.41 -20.59 16.13
N VAL A 1142 21.20 -20.97 15.12
CA VAL A 1142 21.09 -20.41 13.75
C VAL A 1142 19.65 -20.49 13.23
N VAL A 1143 18.92 -21.56 13.56
CA VAL A 1143 17.51 -21.76 13.19
C VAL A 1143 16.58 -20.77 13.90
N GLU A 1144 16.75 -20.55 15.20
CA GLU A 1144 15.95 -19.56 15.95
C GLU A 1144 16.25 -18.12 15.50
N MET A 1145 17.51 -17.83 15.17
CA MET A 1145 17.90 -16.53 14.62
C MET A 1145 17.29 -16.31 13.22
N ALA A 1146 17.36 -17.31 12.34
CA ALA A 1146 16.73 -17.26 11.03
C ALA A 1146 15.20 -17.09 11.12
N GLN A 1147 14.54 -17.78 12.06
CA GLN A 1147 13.11 -17.59 12.34
C GLN A 1147 12.81 -16.15 12.76
N ALA A 1148 13.57 -15.57 13.70
CA ALA A 1148 13.39 -14.19 14.13
C ALA A 1148 13.65 -13.17 13.01
N ILE A 1149 14.68 -13.38 12.18
CA ILE A 1149 15.00 -12.53 11.02
C ILE A 1149 13.84 -12.54 10.00
N VAL A 1150 13.27 -13.72 9.70
CA VAL A 1150 12.14 -13.87 8.78
C VAL A 1150 10.81 -13.36 9.38
N GLU A 1151 10.63 -13.41 10.70
CA GLU A 1151 9.48 -12.80 11.40
C GLU A 1151 9.53 -11.27 11.42
N LEU A 1152 10.72 -10.69 11.56
CA LEU A 1152 10.90 -9.24 11.57
C LEU A 1152 10.86 -8.60 10.16
N ASP A 1153 11.15 -9.39 9.11
CA ASP A 1153 11.30 -8.99 7.70
C ASP A 1153 12.12 -7.69 7.52
N ALA A 1154 13.19 -7.56 8.31
CA ALA A 1154 13.89 -6.30 8.59
C ALA A 1154 15.35 -6.27 8.08
N GLY A 1155 16.12 -5.29 8.55
CA GLY A 1155 17.41 -4.87 7.98
C GLY A 1155 18.49 -5.93 7.87
N ALA A 1156 18.44 -7.03 8.65
CA ALA A 1156 19.35 -8.16 8.49
C ALA A 1156 19.19 -8.87 7.12
N ILE A 1157 17.96 -9.03 6.61
CA ILE A 1157 17.71 -9.59 5.27
C ILE A 1157 18.29 -8.68 4.19
N ALA A 1158 18.21 -7.36 4.37
CA ALA A 1158 18.85 -6.41 3.47
C ALA A 1158 20.39 -6.50 3.53
N GLY A 1159 20.97 -6.84 4.68
CA GLY A 1159 22.40 -7.13 4.83
C GLY A 1159 22.80 -8.42 4.11
N LEU A 1160 22.08 -9.52 4.34
CA LEU A 1160 22.34 -10.81 3.70
C LEU A 1160 22.21 -10.76 2.16
N ARG A 1161 21.25 -9.99 1.63
CA ARG A 1161 21.15 -9.71 0.19
C ARG A 1161 22.30 -8.84 -0.34
N ALA A 1162 22.76 -7.85 0.45
CA ALA A 1162 23.90 -7.02 0.07
C ALA A 1162 25.24 -7.80 0.09
N LEU A 1163 25.35 -8.81 0.96
CA LEU A 1163 26.45 -9.79 0.96
C LEU A 1163 26.23 -10.96 -0.03
N LYS A 1164 25.23 -10.89 -0.92
CA LYS A 1164 24.89 -11.91 -1.93
C LYS A 1164 24.44 -13.30 -1.41
N PHE A 1165 24.56 -13.59 -0.10
CA PHE A 1165 24.09 -14.84 0.53
C PHE A 1165 22.57 -15.10 0.43
N LEU A 1166 21.76 -14.10 0.06
CA LEU A 1166 20.36 -14.30 -0.28
C LEU A 1166 20.04 -13.72 -1.65
N THR A 1167 19.39 -14.51 -2.49
CA THR A 1167 18.97 -14.10 -3.83
C THR A 1167 17.86 -13.03 -3.78
N ARG A 1168 17.68 -12.32 -4.90
CA ARG A 1168 16.63 -11.30 -5.07
C ARG A 1168 15.23 -11.93 -5.16
N THR A 1169 15.16 -13.18 -5.61
CA THR A 1169 13.95 -14.04 -5.65
C THR A 1169 13.62 -14.57 -4.27
N TRP A 1170 12.60 -14.00 -3.62
CA TRP A 1170 12.22 -14.41 -2.27
C TRP A 1170 11.37 -15.69 -2.28
N PRO A 1171 11.71 -16.76 -1.54
CA PRO A 1171 10.93 -17.99 -1.53
C PRO A 1171 9.48 -17.75 -1.10
N ALA A 1172 8.52 -18.46 -1.71
CA ALA A 1172 7.09 -18.21 -1.46
C ALA A 1172 6.65 -18.56 -0.04
N THR A 1173 7.15 -19.67 0.53
CA THR A 1173 6.73 -20.18 1.84
C THR A 1173 7.60 -19.65 2.97
N ARG A 1174 7.05 -19.54 4.19
CA ARG A 1174 7.82 -19.14 5.38
C ARG A 1174 8.91 -20.16 5.76
N GLY A 1175 8.70 -21.45 5.49
CA GLY A 1175 9.70 -22.50 5.71
C GLY A 1175 10.95 -22.27 4.86
N ALA A 1176 10.79 -22.19 3.55
CA ALA A 1176 11.91 -21.99 2.61
C ALA A 1176 12.66 -20.67 2.84
N LYS A 1177 11.99 -19.60 3.32
CA LYS A 1177 12.65 -18.37 3.77
C LYS A 1177 13.56 -18.60 4.98
N VAL A 1178 13.11 -19.38 5.96
CA VAL A 1178 13.92 -19.72 7.14
C VAL A 1178 15.09 -20.61 6.75
N GLU A 1179 14.86 -21.62 5.90
CA GLU A 1179 15.91 -22.52 5.41
C GLU A 1179 17.03 -21.75 4.68
N ALA A 1180 16.67 -20.86 3.73
CA ALA A 1180 17.64 -20.01 3.04
C ALA A 1180 18.41 -19.06 3.99
N VAL A 1181 17.77 -18.55 5.05
CA VAL A 1181 18.45 -17.71 6.06
C VAL A 1181 19.34 -18.56 6.99
N VAL A 1182 18.99 -19.81 7.28
CA VAL A 1182 19.86 -20.75 8.02
C VAL A 1182 21.13 -21.06 7.23
N GLU A 1183 21.00 -21.34 5.93
CA GLU A 1183 22.10 -21.57 5.01
C GLU A 1183 23.02 -20.34 4.92
N ALA A 1184 22.43 -19.16 4.65
CA ALA A 1184 23.15 -17.89 4.58
C ALA A 1184 23.93 -17.54 5.87
N LEU A 1185 23.32 -17.73 7.05
CA LEU A 1185 24.01 -17.52 8.33
C LEU A 1185 25.08 -18.59 8.59
N GLY A 1186 24.83 -19.84 8.17
CA GLY A 1186 25.78 -20.95 8.30
C GLY A 1186 27.09 -20.68 7.56
N ALA A 1187 27.00 -20.34 6.27
CA ALA A 1187 28.17 -20.02 5.44
C ALA A 1187 28.93 -18.79 5.96
N ILE A 1188 28.23 -17.71 6.33
CA ILE A 1188 28.87 -16.53 6.93
C ILE A 1188 29.67 -16.90 8.18
N ILE A 1189 29.14 -17.76 9.06
CA ILE A 1189 29.80 -18.12 10.32
C ILE A 1189 30.95 -19.11 10.13
N GLN A 1190 30.77 -20.13 9.27
CA GLN A 1190 31.70 -21.26 9.13
C GLN A 1190 32.80 -21.07 8.09
N GLU A 1191 32.61 -20.15 7.14
CA GLU A 1191 33.52 -19.97 6.01
C GLU A 1191 34.10 -18.54 6.01
N LYS A 1192 33.25 -17.52 6.11
CA LYS A 1192 33.72 -16.12 5.94
C LYS A 1192 34.20 -15.48 7.26
N MET A 1193 33.49 -15.63 8.37
CA MET A 1193 33.87 -15.00 9.65
C MET A 1193 35.19 -15.55 10.22
N THR A 1194 35.34 -16.88 10.26
CA THR A 1194 36.55 -17.56 10.79
C THR A 1194 37.82 -17.25 10.01
N ASP A 1195 37.69 -17.07 8.69
CA ASP A 1195 38.83 -16.89 7.80
C ASP A 1195 39.21 -15.40 7.68
N THR A 1196 38.30 -14.49 8.05
CA THR A 1196 38.47 -13.04 7.95
C THR A 1196 38.91 -12.38 9.27
N PHE A 1197 38.54 -12.95 10.42
CA PHE A 1197 38.81 -12.38 11.74
C PHE A 1197 39.50 -13.39 12.65
N THR A 1198 40.48 -12.91 13.41
CA THR A 1198 41.12 -13.71 14.46
C THR A 1198 40.14 -14.02 15.60
N GLU A 1199 40.38 -15.12 16.33
CA GLU A 1199 39.64 -15.43 17.56
C GLU A 1199 39.66 -14.26 18.55
N GLN A 1200 40.79 -13.52 18.63
CA GLN A 1200 40.93 -12.33 19.47
C GLN A 1200 40.03 -11.17 19.01
N GLU A 1201 39.90 -10.89 17.71
CA GLU A 1201 38.97 -9.86 17.21
C GLU A 1201 37.50 -10.24 17.48
N MET A 1202 37.16 -11.52 17.32
CA MET A 1202 35.82 -12.02 17.61
C MET A 1202 35.49 -11.99 19.12
N GLU A 1203 36.43 -12.35 19.99
CA GLU A 1203 36.29 -12.23 21.44
C GLU A 1203 36.21 -10.75 21.87
N GLU A 1204 37.08 -9.89 21.34
CA GLU A 1204 37.11 -8.47 21.69
C GLU A 1204 35.81 -7.77 21.28
N ALA A 1205 35.24 -8.09 20.13
CA ALA A 1205 33.94 -7.58 19.72
C ALA A 1205 32.78 -8.16 20.57
N GLY A 1206 32.95 -9.37 21.13
CA GLY A 1206 31.88 -10.15 21.72
C GLY A 1206 30.94 -10.70 20.63
N PHE A 1207 31.50 -11.37 19.62
CA PHE A 1207 30.75 -11.92 18.50
C PHE A 1207 29.80 -13.05 18.96
N ASP A 1208 28.51 -12.81 18.81
CA ASP A 1208 27.44 -13.80 18.91
C ASP A 1208 26.44 -13.67 17.72
N LEU A 1209 25.48 -14.58 17.62
CA LEU A 1209 24.44 -14.54 16.57
C LEU A 1209 23.54 -13.29 16.63
N LEU A 1210 23.45 -12.60 17.77
CA LEU A 1210 22.72 -11.33 17.91
C LEU A 1210 23.56 -10.13 17.44
N SER A 1211 24.88 -10.21 17.55
CA SER A 1211 25.82 -9.26 16.98
C SER A 1211 25.80 -9.35 15.45
N LEU A 1212 25.68 -10.55 14.88
CA LEU A 1212 25.60 -10.80 13.44
C LEU A 1212 24.29 -10.27 12.83
N GLU A 1213 23.12 -10.53 13.44
CA GLU A 1213 21.86 -9.91 12.99
C GLU A 1213 21.97 -8.38 12.96
N HIS A 1214 22.43 -7.80 14.07
CA HIS A 1214 22.53 -6.37 14.23
C HIS A 1214 23.57 -5.75 13.28
N SER A 1215 24.71 -6.40 13.05
CA SER A 1215 25.75 -5.92 12.12
C SER A 1215 25.28 -5.93 10.67
N LEU A 1216 24.60 -6.99 10.20
CA LEU A 1216 23.93 -7.06 8.90
C LEU A 1216 22.90 -5.92 8.76
N CYS A 1217 22.17 -5.65 9.84
CA CYS A 1217 21.21 -4.56 9.96
C CYS A 1217 21.86 -3.15 10.01
N LYS A 1218 23.17 -3.02 10.32
CA LYS A 1218 23.96 -1.77 10.16
C LYS A 1218 24.60 -1.66 8.78
N PHE A 1219 25.18 -2.74 8.26
CA PHE A 1219 25.87 -2.80 6.97
C PHE A 1219 24.98 -2.30 5.83
N SER A 1220 23.73 -2.80 5.78
CA SER A 1220 22.73 -2.34 4.84
C SER A 1220 22.31 -0.86 5.00
N ARG A 1221 22.76 -0.15 6.04
CA ARG A 1221 22.62 1.32 6.20
C ARG A 1221 23.90 2.04 5.76
N ALA A 1222 25.07 1.54 6.14
CA ALA A 1222 26.36 2.11 5.78
C ALA A 1222 26.55 2.14 4.25
N LEU A 1223 26.22 1.05 3.55
CA LEU A 1223 26.19 1.01 2.08
C LEU A 1223 25.26 2.08 1.48
N ARG A 1224 24.06 2.27 2.05
CA ARG A 1224 23.09 3.30 1.61
C ARG A 1224 23.55 4.75 1.83
N LEU A 1225 24.64 4.96 2.58
CA LEU A 1225 25.26 6.27 2.79
C LEU A 1225 26.57 6.44 2.00
N ASN A 1226 27.05 5.39 1.32
CA ASN A 1226 28.32 5.36 0.59
C ASN A 1226 29.54 5.83 1.43
N VAL A 1227 29.59 5.35 2.68
CA VAL A 1227 30.64 5.69 3.67
C VAL A 1227 31.70 4.59 3.87
N LEU A 1228 31.44 3.39 3.37
CA LEU A 1228 32.45 2.31 3.31
C LEU A 1228 33.28 2.50 2.04
N SER A 1229 34.56 2.11 2.07
CA SER A 1229 35.43 2.29 0.90
C SER A 1229 35.05 1.35 -0.25
N LYS A 1230 35.35 1.76 -1.49
CA LYS A 1230 35.41 0.87 -2.66
C LYS A 1230 36.84 0.37 -2.95
N ASP A 1231 37.83 0.86 -2.22
CA ASP A 1231 39.25 0.70 -2.55
C ASP A 1231 39.88 -0.58 -1.91
N ILE A 1232 39.05 -1.62 -1.64
CA ILE A 1232 39.39 -2.91 -1.01
C ILE A 1232 38.47 -4.02 -1.57
#